data_AF-A0A7S4BX46-F1
#
_entry.id   AF-A0A7S4BX46-F1
#
_cell.length_a   1.000
_cell.length_b   1.000
_cell.length_c   1.000
_cell.angle_alpha   90.00
_cell.angle_beta   90.00
_cell.angle_gamma   90.00
#
_symmetry.space_group_name_H-M   'P 1'
#
loop_
_entity.id
_entity.type
_entity.pdbx_description
1 polymer ?
#
loop_
_entity_poly.entity_id
_entity_poly.type
_entity_poly.pdbx_seq_one_letter_code
_entity_poly.pdbx_strand_id
1 'polypeptide(L)'
;AATAATAATVATVATAAESAVGMASATATAAAAMEEEAAAMEAAMMEATAAAEAKAAAAKAAGSDAARATATVAGVAHKVGSRATDDMELEPVAADRPRVVHDFRFEVVSTSQPRSRRARLNPNLIMLLEAGAEKAEEHGVPNAKTKLIEYLCKLQAREAERLHVLSPPKDGVRSPTRAELLEVLRRTRNMRDSDANLLVSPVKMIEAGFHMNEPKLQSMLQSTYDDGLDGLRQGRVPVEEGYIAFGVPDPTGTLKEGEVCVIVGGFAMPYRMGDARACGGGCPVLVYKSPGCHPGDVRKLRHVTTPTIDEMLKGIDSVRANAVIFSTQGKRAAADEIAGSDYDGDEFMVLADQTLVSLFCPSDPWSEPVGHGGGKAQSVSAAHESDGMLQRQLVQNVLEVRHNSTFLVGSSANAITAYSDARGPRHASVLKLVDVYYGALDGALGCGGDSRRLIQEARKWPRWMDKKTKKKVEWVDSRPNSAMGALFALSAPNAATQPQQRIYMDSQLILAGSEKYISQWKKMRADYGKAVASILRDFKDDEDQRKKRISLLQDSCRETLLRRHEEMAASVGALFGAVVHPSDELLREVSAVYQVTYRAAKATETKRREGVFGSAEAGAGGGVGFVWGVCGDLLVFLKSRASHSAAIKEGTQRSVCPV
;
A
#
# COMPACT_ATOMS: atom_id res chain seq x y z
N ALA A 1 52.77 29.96 -32.23
CA ALA A 1 51.31 29.84 -31.99
C ALA A 1 50.71 28.64 -32.73
N ALA A 2 50.83 28.55 -34.06
CA ALA A 2 50.29 27.42 -34.83
C ALA A 2 50.89 26.05 -34.45
N THR A 3 52.19 25.96 -34.18
CA THR A 3 52.86 24.71 -33.77
C THR A 3 52.48 24.23 -32.37
N ALA A 4 52.10 25.12 -31.46
CA ALA A 4 51.63 24.77 -30.11
C ALA A 4 50.17 24.27 -30.13
N ALA A 5 49.34 24.81 -31.01
CA ALA A 5 47.97 24.35 -31.21
C ALA A 5 47.94 22.92 -31.78
N THR A 6 48.77 22.61 -32.79
CA THR A 6 48.83 21.28 -33.39
C THR A 6 49.35 20.22 -32.40
N ALA A 7 50.34 20.55 -31.56
CA ALA A 7 50.85 19.64 -30.53
C ALA A 7 49.80 19.34 -29.44
N ALA A 8 49.01 20.34 -29.04
CA ALA A 8 47.93 20.16 -28.07
C ALA A 8 46.82 19.26 -28.63
N THR A 9 46.41 19.46 -29.90
CA THR A 9 45.38 18.64 -30.55
C THR A 9 45.83 17.18 -30.73
N VAL A 10 47.09 16.95 -31.12
CA VAL A 10 47.64 15.58 -31.25
C VAL A 10 47.70 14.88 -29.89
N ALA A 11 48.04 15.59 -28.81
CA ALA A 11 48.01 15.03 -27.46
C ALA A 11 46.58 14.73 -26.95
N THR A 12 45.58 15.52 -27.37
CA THR A 12 44.17 15.26 -27.00
C THR A 12 43.58 14.07 -27.77
N VAL A 13 43.96 13.90 -29.03
CA VAL A 13 43.52 12.77 -29.86
C VAL A 13 44.21 11.47 -29.41
N ALA A 14 45.49 11.52 -29.02
CA ALA A 14 46.20 10.36 -28.49
C ALA A 14 45.61 9.87 -27.15
N THR A 15 45.27 10.79 -26.24
CA THR A 15 44.63 10.44 -24.95
C THR A 15 43.19 9.94 -25.11
N ALA A 16 42.44 10.47 -26.09
CA ALA A 16 41.11 9.95 -26.42
C ALA A 16 41.17 8.53 -27.05
N ALA A 17 42.19 8.26 -27.88
CA ALA A 17 42.40 6.94 -28.47
C ALA A 17 42.82 5.90 -27.41
N GLU A 18 43.71 6.25 -26.48
CA GLU A 18 44.09 5.37 -25.36
C GLU A 18 42.90 5.08 -24.42
N SER A 19 42.03 6.06 -24.18
CA SER A 19 40.81 5.87 -23.38
C SER A 19 39.77 4.99 -24.07
N ALA A 20 39.62 5.11 -25.39
CA ALA A 20 38.74 4.26 -26.18
C ALA A 20 39.21 2.79 -26.25
N VAL A 21 40.53 2.58 -26.38
CA VAL A 21 41.13 1.23 -26.33
C VAL A 21 41.00 0.61 -24.94
N GLY A 22 41.11 1.41 -23.87
CA GLY A 22 40.85 0.97 -22.50
C GLY A 22 39.39 0.56 -22.24
N MET A 23 38.42 1.30 -22.80
CA MET A 23 36.99 0.96 -22.67
C MET A 23 36.58 -0.27 -23.50
N ALA A 24 37.16 -0.47 -24.68
CA ALA A 24 36.95 -1.67 -25.49
C ALA A 24 37.53 -2.93 -24.81
N SER A 25 38.70 -2.79 -24.16
CA SER A 25 39.32 -3.87 -23.38
C SER A 25 38.49 -4.25 -22.13
N ALA A 26 37.96 -3.26 -21.41
CA ALA A 26 37.13 -3.46 -20.21
C ALA A 26 35.75 -4.07 -20.52
N THR A 27 35.15 -3.73 -21.67
CA THR A 27 33.87 -4.31 -22.11
C THR A 27 34.02 -5.76 -22.59
N ALA A 28 35.14 -6.09 -23.25
CA ALA A 28 35.46 -7.46 -23.62
C ALA A 28 35.74 -8.36 -22.40
N THR A 29 36.42 -7.84 -21.37
CA THR A 29 36.67 -8.58 -20.12
C THR A 29 35.38 -8.77 -19.30
N ALA A 30 34.47 -7.81 -19.30
CA ALA A 30 33.16 -7.96 -18.63
C ALA A 30 32.25 -8.97 -19.35
N ALA A 31 32.25 -8.98 -20.69
CA ALA A 31 31.49 -9.96 -21.46
C ALA A 31 32.01 -11.40 -21.25
N ALA A 32 33.34 -11.58 -21.24
CA ALA A 32 33.96 -12.88 -20.97
C ALA A 32 33.68 -13.38 -19.53
N ALA A 33 33.69 -12.49 -18.54
CA ALA A 33 33.34 -12.83 -17.16
C ALA A 33 31.86 -13.24 -17.00
N MET A 34 30.96 -12.61 -17.75
CA MET A 34 29.53 -12.98 -17.76
C MET A 34 29.28 -14.32 -18.44
N GLU A 35 30.04 -14.64 -19.50
CA GLU A 35 29.95 -15.93 -20.20
C GLU A 35 30.52 -17.07 -19.35
N GLU A 36 31.60 -16.82 -18.61
CA GLU A 36 32.19 -17.76 -17.65
C GLU A 36 31.28 -18.00 -16.43
N GLU A 37 30.62 -16.96 -15.91
CA GLU A 37 29.66 -17.06 -14.80
C GLU A 37 28.36 -17.77 -15.22
N ALA A 38 27.90 -17.55 -16.46
CA ALA A 38 26.76 -18.27 -17.03
C ALA A 38 27.07 -19.77 -17.23
N ALA A 39 28.26 -20.11 -17.76
CA ALA A 39 28.69 -21.49 -17.91
C ALA A 39 28.88 -22.20 -16.55
N ALA A 40 29.42 -21.50 -15.55
CA ALA A 40 29.54 -22.02 -14.19
C ALA A 40 28.17 -22.29 -13.54
N MET A 41 27.18 -21.43 -13.81
CA MET A 41 25.82 -21.57 -13.28
C MET A 41 25.04 -22.69 -13.98
N GLU A 42 25.24 -22.88 -15.30
CA GLU A 42 24.68 -24.02 -16.04
C GLU A 42 25.28 -25.35 -15.56
N ALA A 43 26.59 -25.38 -15.30
CA ALA A 43 27.26 -26.55 -14.70
C ALA A 43 26.73 -26.86 -13.29
N ALA A 44 26.55 -25.84 -12.44
CA ALA A 44 25.99 -26.01 -11.11
C ALA A 44 24.52 -26.49 -11.15
N MET A 45 23.75 -26.07 -12.16
CA MET A 45 22.37 -26.51 -12.32
C MET A 45 22.31 -27.96 -12.79
N MET A 46 23.18 -28.35 -13.73
CA MET A 46 23.34 -29.75 -14.17
C MET A 46 23.72 -30.67 -13.00
N GLU A 47 24.66 -30.23 -12.16
CA GLU A 47 25.10 -30.96 -10.96
C GLU A 47 23.96 -31.09 -9.92
N ALA A 48 23.13 -30.06 -9.76
CA ALA A 48 21.95 -30.09 -8.90
C ALA A 48 20.86 -31.06 -9.42
N THR A 49 20.63 -31.12 -10.73
CA THR A 49 19.73 -32.12 -11.33
C THR A 49 20.27 -33.54 -11.18
N ALA A 50 21.57 -33.76 -11.41
CA ALA A 50 22.20 -35.06 -11.20
C ALA A 50 22.14 -35.50 -9.74
N ALA A 51 22.31 -34.58 -8.79
CA ALA A 51 22.15 -34.83 -7.36
C ALA A 51 20.69 -35.16 -6.99
N ALA A 52 19.71 -34.52 -7.61
CA ALA A 52 18.29 -34.81 -7.40
C ALA A 52 17.90 -36.19 -7.96
N GLU A 53 18.41 -36.56 -9.13
CA GLU A 53 18.21 -37.88 -9.73
C GLU A 53 18.90 -38.99 -8.92
N ALA A 54 20.12 -38.75 -8.42
CA ALA A 54 20.80 -39.67 -7.51
C ALA A 54 20.03 -39.86 -6.18
N LYS A 55 19.43 -38.79 -5.66
CA LYS A 55 18.61 -38.84 -4.43
C LYS A 55 17.28 -39.57 -4.66
N ALA A 56 16.69 -39.44 -5.84
CA ALA A 56 15.51 -40.21 -6.25
C ALA A 56 15.84 -41.70 -6.47
N ALA A 57 17.00 -42.01 -7.04
CA ALA A 57 17.50 -43.38 -7.18
C ALA A 57 17.82 -44.02 -5.82
N ALA A 58 18.41 -43.28 -4.88
CA ALA A 58 18.69 -43.73 -3.53
C ALA A 58 17.40 -43.97 -2.71
N ALA A 59 16.39 -43.11 -2.87
CA ALA A 59 15.07 -43.32 -2.25
C ALA A 59 14.36 -44.58 -2.77
N LYS A 60 14.57 -44.92 -4.05
CA LYS A 60 14.05 -46.14 -4.68
C LYS A 60 14.78 -47.42 -4.24
N ALA A 61 16.08 -47.30 -3.90
CA ALA A 61 16.90 -48.41 -3.41
C ALA A 61 16.72 -48.69 -1.90
N ALA A 62 16.29 -47.70 -1.11
CA ALA A 62 16.21 -47.79 0.35
C ALA A 62 14.93 -48.45 0.90
N GLY A 63 14.00 -48.90 0.04
CA GLY A 63 12.89 -49.79 0.39
C GLY A 63 12.20 -49.52 1.75
N SER A 64 11.91 -48.27 2.08
CA SER A 64 11.30 -47.90 3.37
C SER A 64 9.92 -47.26 3.17
N ASP A 65 8.93 -47.84 3.85
CA ASP A 65 7.50 -47.53 3.83
C ASP A 65 7.13 -46.18 4.49
N ALA A 66 7.85 -45.11 4.15
CA ALA A 66 7.60 -43.75 4.65
C ALA A 66 7.18 -42.77 3.52
N ALA A 67 6.31 -43.22 2.62
CA ALA A 67 5.70 -42.37 1.59
C ALA A 67 4.20 -42.68 1.42
N ARG A 68 3.43 -42.57 2.51
CA ARG A 68 1.96 -42.54 2.48
C ARG A 68 1.39 -41.18 2.91
N ALA A 69 2.08 -40.10 2.54
CA ALA A 69 1.59 -38.73 2.71
C ALA A 69 2.06 -37.77 1.62
N THR A 70 2.23 -38.23 0.38
CA THR A 70 2.39 -37.36 -0.81
C THR A 70 1.93 -38.08 -2.09
N ALA A 71 0.83 -38.83 -2.00
CA ALA A 71 0.22 -39.48 -3.15
C ALA A 71 -1.30 -39.25 -3.15
N THR A 72 -1.69 -38.00 -3.42
CA THR A 72 -3.02 -37.63 -3.93
C THR A 72 -2.88 -36.69 -5.13
N VAL A 73 -1.86 -36.88 -5.97
CA VAL A 73 -1.76 -36.22 -7.29
C VAL A 73 -1.30 -37.16 -8.42
N ALA A 74 -0.84 -38.39 -8.15
CA ALA A 74 -0.44 -39.32 -9.22
C ALA A 74 -1.05 -40.69 -8.99
N GLY A 75 -2.21 -40.91 -9.62
CA GLY A 75 -2.98 -42.12 -9.49
C GLY A 75 -3.77 -42.49 -10.74
N VAL A 76 -3.21 -42.29 -11.94
CA VAL A 76 -3.48 -43.16 -13.10
C VAL A 76 -2.24 -43.15 -14.00
N ALA A 77 -1.32 -44.09 -13.80
CA ALA A 77 -0.52 -44.70 -14.86
C ALA A 77 0.41 -45.74 -14.24
N HIS A 78 -0.08 -46.97 -14.10
CA HIS A 78 0.83 -48.12 -14.09
C HIS A 78 0.27 -49.24 -14.96
N LYS A 79 0.81 -49.30 -16.18
CA LYS A 79 0.89 -50.41 -17.14
C LYS A 79 1.38 -49.73 -18.42
N VAL A 80 2.51 -50.03 -19.04
CA VAL A 80 3.10 -51.33 -19.38
C VAL A 80 4.58 -51.06 -19.70
N GLY A 81 5.47 -51.98 -19.31
CA GLY A 81 6.86 -51.95 -19.75
C GLY A 81 6.97 -52.20 -21.26
N SER A 82 7.89 -51.52 -21.93
CA SER A 82 8.24 -51.79 -23.31
C SER A 82 8.84 -53.20 -23.45
N ARG A 83 8.19 -54.03 -24.28
CA ARG A 83 8.86 -55.05 -25.09
C ARG A 83 8.38 -54.84 -26.52
N ALA A 84 9.35 -54.51 -27.37
CA ALA A 84 9.46 -54.72 -28.81
C ALA A 84 8.20 -54.72 -29.73
N THR A 85 8.31 -53.86 -30.75
CA THR A 85 7.95 -54.04 -32.17
C THR A 85 6.50 -54.31 -32.59
N ASP A 86 6.17 -53.63 -33.70
CA ASP A 86 5.15 -53.89 -34.72
C ASP A 86 3.83 -53.10 -34.70
N ASP A 87 3.58 -52.58 -35.90
CA ASP A 87 2.49 -51.80 -36.48
C ASP A 87 1.10 -51.93 -35.83
N MET A 88 0.47 -50.78 -35.53
CA MET A 88 -0.99 -50.64 -35.65
C MET A 88 -1.42 -49.17 -35.75
N GLU A 89 -2.35 -48.95 -36.66
CA GLU A 89 -2.86 -47.69 -37.20
C GLU A 89 -3.37 -46.71 -36.12
N LEU A 90 -3.07 -45.42 -36.34
CA LEU A 90 -3.59 -44.30 -35.54
C LEU A 90 -5.08 -44.09 -35.84
N GLU A 91 -5.95 -44.60 -34.97
CA GLU A 91 -7.35 -44.17 -34.91
C GLU A 91 -7.43 -42.67 -34.57
N PRO A 92 -8.24 -41.88 -35.30
CA PRO A 92 -8.35 -40.45 -35.05
C PRO A 92 -9.14 -40.24 -33.76
N VAL A 93 -8.47 -39.74 -32.72
CA VAL A 93 -9.15 -39.32 -31.48
C VAL A 93 -10.13 -38.21 -31.84
N ALA A 94 -11.41 -38.55 -31.80
CA ALA A 94 -12.51 -37.67 -32.12
C ALA A 94 -12.37 -36.34 -31.38
N ALA A 95 -12.34 -35.26 -32.17
CA ALA A 95 -12.36 -33.90 -31.70
C ALA A 95 -13.72 -33.60 -31.06
N ASP A 96 -13.84 -33.86 -29.77
CA ASP A 96 -14.92 -33.31 -28.95
C ASP A 96 -14.31 -32.56 -27.75
N ARG A 97 -13.54 -31.51 -28.08
CA ARG A 97 -13.26 -30.44 -27.10
C ARG A 97 -14.52 -29.59 -27.05
N PRO A 98 -15.21 -29.46 -25.90
CA PRO A 98 -16.33 -28.53 -25.80
C PRO A 98 -15.84 -27.14 -26.21
N ARG A 99 -16.45 -26.58 -27.26
CA ARG A 99 -16.18 -25.24 -27.74
C ARG A 99 -16.33 -24.27 -26.55
N VAL A 100 -15.29 -23.47 -26.36
CA VAL A 100 -15.12 -22.43 -25.34
C VAL A 100 -16.42 -21.66 -25.10
N VAL A 101 -17.07 -21.88 -23.95
CA VAL A 101 -18.22 -21.07 -23.47
C VAL A 101 -17.76 -20.04 -22.43
N HIS A 102 -16.46 -19.71 -22.39
CA HIS A 102 -15.89 -18.74 -21.45
C HIS A 102 -15.84 -17.29 -21.99
N ASP A 103 -16.08 -17.07 -23.29
CA ASP A 103 -15.77 -15.80 -23.95
C ASP A 103 -16.79 -14.65 -23.74
N PHE A 104 -17.89 -14.88 -23.01
CA PHE A 104 -18.92 -13.85 -22.73
C PHE A 104 -19.16 -13.61 -21.24
N ARG A 105 -18.13 -13.77 -20.40
CA ARG A 105 -18.23 -13.42 -18.98
C ARG A 105 -17.80 -11.96 -18.77
N PHE A 106 -18.71 -11.14 -18.25
CA PHE A 106 -18.39 -9.82 -17.72
C PHE A 106 -17.79 -9.97 -16.33
N GLU A 107 -16.48 -9.74 -16.21
CA GLU A 107 -15.74 -9.84 -14.94
C GLU A 107 -15.46 -8.43 -14.40
N VAL A 108 -16.02 -8.13 -13.22
CA VAL A 108 -15.82 -6.86 -12.55
C VAL A 108 -14.60 -6.95 -11.63
N VAL A 109 -13.51 -6.29 -12.01
CA VAL A 109 -12.28 -6.22 -11.20
C VAL A 109 -12.46 -5.28 -10.01
N SER A 110 -13.07 -4.13 -10.23
CA SER A 110 -13.33 -3.13 -9.19
C SER A 110 -14.57 -2.30 -9.51
N THR A 111 -15.13 -1.64 -8.49
CA THR A 111 -16.26 -0.71 -8.63
C THR A 111 -15.97 0.56 -7.84
N SER A 112 -16.55 1.67 -8.27
CA SER A 112 -16.55 2.91 -7.50
C SER A 112 -17.10 2.69 -6.08
N GLN A 113 -16.36 3.17 -5.08
CA GLN A 113 -16.71 2.96 -3.67
C GLN A 113 -17.91 3.84 -3.26
N PRO A 114 -18.71 3.43 -2.25
CA PRO A 114 -19.88 4.19 -1.80
C PRO A 114 -19.61 5.59 -1.23
N ARG A 115 -18.35 5.93 -0.97
CA ARG A 115 -17.94 7.25 -0.49
C ARG A 115 -16.69 7.65 -1.26
N SER A 116 -16.69 8.87 -1.80
CA SER A 116 -15.47 9.42 -2.37
C SER A 116 -14.36 9.37 -1.32
N ARG A 117 -13.22 8.81 -1.72
CA ARG A 117 -12.00 8.88 -0.93
C ARG A 117 -11.53 10.33 -0.91
N ARG A 118 -11.44 10.92 0.28
CA ARG A 118 -10.84 12.24 0.44
C ARG A 118 -9.38 12.18 0.02
N ALA A 119 -8.96 13.14 -0.79
CA ALA A 119 -7.59 13.23 -1.25
C ALA A 119 -6.64 13.59 -0.10
N ARG A 120 -5.48 12.95 -0.12
CA ARG A 120 -4.31 13.36 0.65
C ARG A 120 -3.23 13.67 -0.35
N LEU A 121 -2.57 14.81 -0.18
CA LEU A 121 -1.38 15.14 -0.95
C LEU A 121 -0.34 14.04 -0.75
N ASN A 122 0.57 13.91 -1.71
CA ASN A 122 1.75 13.06 -1.59
C ASN A 122 2.99 13.92 -1.89
N PRO A 123 4.21 13.44 -1.56
CA PRO A 123 5.42 14.22 -1.79
C PRO A 123 5.60 14.71 -3.23
N ASN A 124 5.29 13.86 -4.23
CA ASN A 124 5.42 14.23 -5.63
C ASN A 124 4.46 15.39 -5.96
N LEU A 125 3.18 15.26 -5.63
CA LEU A 125 2.20 16.31 -5.85
C LEU A 125 2.57 17.61 -5.13
N ILE A 126 3.08 17.56 -3.90
CA ILE A 126 3.56 18.77 -3.19
C ILE A 126 4.69 19.45 -3.97
N MET A 127 5.65 18.68 -4.48
CA MET A 127 6.73 19.21 -5.29
C MET A 127 6.24 19.75 -6.65
N LEU A 128 5.22 19.13 -7.27
CA LEU A 128 4.62 19.65 -8.50
C LEU A 128 3.81 20.94 -8.25
N LEU A 129 3.10 21.04 -7.12
CA LEU A 129 2.45 22.28 -6.69
C LEU A 129 3.49 23.39 -6.45
N GLU A 130 4.62 23.06 -5.85
CA GLU A 130 5.76 23.98 -5.68
C GLU A 130 6.29 24.47 -7.04
N ALA A 131 6.45 23.57 -8.02
CA ALA A 131 6.84 23.93 -9.39
C ALA A 131 5.85 24.90 -10.04
N GLY A 132 4.54 24.64 -9.89
CA GLY A 132 3.49 25.49 -10.43
C GLY A 132 3.38 26.85 -9.72
N ALA A 133 3.72 26.92 -8.44
CA ALA A 133 3.78 28.18 -7.70
C ALA A 133 5.02 29.01 -8.09
N GLU A 134 6.18 28.38 -8.29
CA GLU A 134 7.36 29.05 -8.88
C GLU A 134 7.02 29.64 -10.25
N LYS A 135 6.32 28.88 -11.10
CA LYS A 135 5.84 29.39 -12.40
C LYS A 135 4.81 30.51 -12.24
N ALA A 136 3.93 30.46 -11.24
CA ALA A 136 2.97 31.53 -10.99
C ALA A 136 3.67 32.85 -10.61
N GLU A 137 4.78 32.80 -9.87
CA GLU A 137 5.60 33.98 -9.58
C GLU A 137 6.21 34.59 -10.85
N GLU A 138 6.72 33.75 -11.75
CA GLU A 138 7.20 34.17 -13.09
C GLU A 138 6.10 34.88 -13.90
N HIS A 139 4.83 34.54 -13.66
CA HIS A 139 3.65 35.10 -14.34
C HIS A 139 2.94 36.18 -13.51
N GLY A 140 3.60 36.77 -12.52
CA GLY A 140 3.13 37.95 -11.81
C GLY A 140 2.24 37.69 -10.59
N VAL A 141 2.18 36.46 -10.07
CA VAL A 141 1.54 36.17 -8.77
C VAL A 141 2.58 36.31 -7.65
N PRO A 142 2.58 37.41 -6.88
CA PRO A 142 3.68 37.70 -5.95
C PRO A 142 3.70 36.72 -4.77
N ASN A 143 4.89 36.20 -4.47
CA ASN A 143 5.18 35.30 -3.35
C ASN A 143 4.31 34.03 -3.36
N ALA A 144 3.90 33.54 -4.54
CA ALA A 144 3.02 32.38 -4.66
C ALA A 144 3.61 31.13 -3.98
N LYS A 145 4.93 30.92 -4.11
CA LYS A 145 5.61 29.79 -3.49
C LYS A 145 5.58 29.88 -1.97
N THR A 146 5.92 31.03 -1.41
CA THR A 146 5.90 31.23 0.05
C THR A 146 4.48 31.05 0.61
N LYS A 147 3.47 31.62 -0.06
CA LYS A 147 2.05 31.46 0.30
C LYS A 147 1.59 30.01 0.23
N LEU A 148 2.06 29.25 -0.77
CA LEU A 148 1.76 27.81 -0.88
C LEU A 148 2.33 27.07 0.33
N ILE A 149 3.59 27.30 0.68
CA ILE A 149 4.25 26.64 1.81
C ILE A 149 3.53 26.95 3.12
N GLU A 150 3.21 28.23 3.37
CA GLU A 150 2.45 28.65 4.54
C GLU A 150 1.08 27.95 4.62
N TYR A 151 0.39 27.84 3.48
CA TYR A 151 -0.91 27.18 3.40
C TYR A 151 -0.80 25.67 3.68
N LEU A 152 0.18 24.99 3.10
CA LEU A 152 0.41 23.56 3.33
C LEU A 152 0.76 23.28 4.81
N CYS A 153 1.61 24.13 5.42
CA CYS A 153 1.92 24.06 6.85
C CYS A 153 0.67 24.26 7.72
N LYS A 154 -0.22 25.20 7.34
CA LYS A 154 -1.51 25.40 8.03
C LYS A 154 -2.42 24.18 7.94
N LEU A 155 -2.51 23.54 6.77
CA LEU A 155 -3.28 22.29 6.59
C LEU A 155 -2.71 21.16 7.46
N GLN A 156 -1.38 21.00 7.47
CA GLN A 156 -0.70 20.00 8.27
C GLN A 156 -0.92 20.23 9.79
N ALA A 157 -0.78 21.47 10.26
CA ALA A 157 -1.01 21.83 11.66
C ALA A 157 -2.44 21.53 12.11
N ARG A 158 -3.44 21.89 11.29
CA ARG A 158 -4.86 21.61 11.56
C ARG A 158 -5.15 20.11 11.65
N GLU A 159 -4.54 19.30 10.79
CA GLU A 159 -4.68 17.84 10.85
C GLU A 159 -3.97 17.26 12.08
N ALA A 160 -2.79 17.77 12.44
CA ALA A 160 -2.06 17.33 13.63
C ALA A 160 -2.85 17.64 14.93
N GLU A 161 -3.46 18.82 15.03
CA GLU A 161 -4.35 19.19 16.12
C GLU A 161 -5.56 18.24 16.20
N ARG A 162 -6.17 17.92 15.06
CA ARG A 162 -7.28 16.96 15.01
C ARG A 162 -6.86 15.56 15.45
N LEU A 163 -5.68 15.11 15.03
CA LEU A 163 -5.12 13.82 15.46
C LEU A 163 -4.83 13.80 16.96
N HIS A 164 -4.49 14.93 17.57
CA HIS A 164 -4.18 15.04 19.00
C HIS A 164 -5.31 14.55 19.92
N VAL A 165 -6.56 14.56 19.45
CA VAL A 165 -7.72 13.95 20.13
C VAL A 165 -7.50 12.46 20.45
N LEU A 166 -6.70 11.75 19.66
CA LEU A 166 -6.37 10.34 19.86
C LEU A 166 -5.24 10.12 20.89
N SER A 167 -4.50 11.17 21.23
CA SER A 167 -3.45 11.12 22.25
C SER A 167 -4.09 11.04 23.65
N PRO A 168 -3.45 10.35 24.61
CA PRO A 168 -3.87 10.41 26.01
C PRO A 168 -3.93 11.87 26.50
N PRO A 169 -4.97 12.26 27.27
CA PRO A 169 -5.05 13.60 27.83
C PRO A 169 -3.92 13.82 28.84
N LYS A 170 -3.34 15.02 28.82
CA LYS A 170 -2.43 15.47 29.89
C LYS A 170 -3.23 15.81 31.14
N ASP A 171 -2.59 15.75 32.31
CA ASP A 171 -3.21 16.13 33.58
C ASP A 171 -3.82 17.53 33.50
N GLY A 172 -5.10 17.66 33.89
CA GLY A 172 -5.84 18.92 33.86
C GLY A 172 -6.51 19.28 32.53
N VAL A 173 -6.32 18.49 31.46
CA VAL A 173 -6.99 18.69 30.16
C VAL A 173 -8.26 17.83 30.07
N ARG A 174 -9.32 18.39 29.46
CA ARG A 174 -10.57 17.67 29.19
C ARG A 174 -10.29 16.39 28.40
N SER A 175 -10.81 15.26 28.89
CA SER A 175 -10.76 14.00 28.15
C SER A 175 -11.66 14.06 26.89
N PRO A 176 -11.22 13.48 25.77
CA PRO A 176 -12.00 13.49 24.54
C PRO A 176 -13.28 12.67 24.69
N THR A 177 -14.36 13.12 24.04
CA THR A 177 -15.63 12.40 24.04
C THR A 177 -15.60 11.22 23.07
N ARG A 178 -16.50 10.24 23.28
CA ARG A 178 -16.69 9.12 22.35
C ARG A 178 -17.02 9.59 20.93
N ALA A 179 -17.82 10.66 20.79
CA ALA A 179 -18.16 11.21 19.49
C ALA A 179 -16.95 11.83 18.78
N GLU A 180 -16.13 12.61 19.50
CA GLU A 180 -14.90 13.21 19.00
C GLU A 180 -13.92 12.13 18.50
N LEU A 181 -13.68 11.08 19.30
CA LEU A 181 -12.81 9.97 18.91
C LEU A 181 -13.32 9.25 17.66
N LEU A 182 -14.62 8.94 17.60
CA LEU A 182 -15.22 8.26 16.45
C LEU A 182 -15.16 9.13 15.18
N GLU A 183 -15.32 10.44 15.30
CA GLU A 183 -15.20 11.37 14.18
C GLU A 183 -13.78 11.34 13.59
N VAL A 184 -12.75 11.45 14.44
CA VAL A 184 -11.35 11.41 14.00
C VAL A 184 -11.02 10.04 13.40
N LEU A 185 -11.36 8.95 14.08
CA LEU A 185 -11.07 7.59 13.62
C LEU A 185 -11.74 7.26 12.27
N ARG A 186 -12.99 7.69 12.06
CA ARG A 186 -13.68 7.45 10.79
C ARG A 186 -13.06 8.22 9.62
N ARG A 187 -12.42 9.36 9.88
CA ARG A 187 -11.69 10.14 8.87
C ARG A 187 -10.26 9.65 8.65
N THR A 188 -9.61 9.08 9.66
CA THR A 188 -8.28 8.49 9.51
C THR A 188 -8.32 7.11 8.83
N ARG A 189 -9.46 6.41 8.84
CA ARG A 189 -9.66 5.05 8.30
C ARG A 189 -9.37 4.82 6.80
N ASN A 190 -8.90 5.84 6.07
CA ASN A 190 -8.29 5.68 4.74
C ASN A 190 -6.75 5.53 4.80
N MET A 191 -6.15 5.52 5.99
CA MET A 191 -4.74 5.19 6.19
C MET A 191 -4.62 3.69 6.52
N ARG A 192 -4.49 2.90 5.46
CA ARG A 192 -4.21 1.46 5.35
C ARG A 192 -5.42 0.52 5.43
N ASP A 193 -5.60 -0.23 4.34
CA ASP A 193 -6.37 -1.48 4.27
C ASP A 193 -5.80 -2.59 5.20
N SER A 194 -4.70 -2.35 5.93
CA SER A 194 -4.12 -3.32 6.87
C SER A 194 -5.03 -3.64 8.06
N ASP A 195 -5.99 -2.78 8.37
CA ASP A 195 -6.97 -3.02 9.44
C ASP A 195 -8.09 -3.98 9.03
N ALA A 196 -8.24 -4.29 7.73
CA ALA A 196 -9.21 -5.27 7.27
C ALA A 196 -8.92 -6.69 7.80
N ASN A 197 -7.65 -6.97 8.13
CA ASN A 197 -7.19 -8.24 8.70
C ASN A 197 -7.12 -8.26 10.24
N LEU A 198 -7.48 -7.17 10.93
CA LEU A 198 -7.50 -7.15 12.39
C LEU A 198 -8.87 -7.65 12.92
N LEU A 199 -8.83 -8.61 13.85
CA LEU A 199 -10.04 -9.10 14.54
C LEU A 199 -10.84 -7.98 15.23
N VAL A 200 -10.15 -6.90 15.63
CA VAL A 200 -10.73 -5.78 16.37
C VAL A 200 -10.23 -4.45 15.81
N SER A 201 -11.10 -3.44 15.79
CA SER A 201 -10.76 -2.05 15.47
C SER A 201 -11.13 -1.12 16.63
N PRO A 202 -10.44 0.03 16.79
CA PRO A 202 -10.76 1.00 17.84
C PRO A 202 -12.20 1.53 17.74
N VAL A 203 -12.72 1.68 16.51
CA VAL A 203 -14.13 2.07 16.26
C VAL A 203 -15.09 1.06 16.87
N LYS A 204 -14.91 -0.24 16.62
CA LYS A 204 -15.76 -1.30 17.16
C LYS A 204 -15.71 -1.37 18.69
N MET A 205 -14.53 -1.20 19.29
CA MET A 205 -14.39 -1.18 20.75
C MET A 205 -15.11 0.01 21.38
N ILE A 206 -14.93 1.20 20.82
CA ILE A 206 -15.63 2.39 21.29
C ILE A 206 -17.14 2.19 21.12
N GLU A 207 -17.58 1.64 19.99
CA GLU A 207 -18.99 1.37 19.71
C GLU A 207 -19.63 0.37 20.70
N ALA A 208 -18.90 -0.70 21.04
CA ALA A 208 -19.31 -1.68 22.05
C ALA A 208 -19.34 -1.13 23.49
N GLY A 209 -18.75 0.03 23.74
CA GLY A 209 -18.74 0.68 25.05
C GLY A 209 -17.54 0.30 25.92
N PHE A 210 -16.39 -0.05 25.31
CA PHE A 210 -15.15 -0.18 26.07
C PHE A 210 -14.72 1.16 26.67
N HIS A 211 -14.15 1.11 27.87
CA HIS A 211 -13.64 2.29 28.54
C HIS A 211 -12.40 2.85 27.82
N MET A 212 -12.20 4.17 27.81
CA MET A 212 -11.06 4.83 27.15
C MET A 212 -9.70 4.49 27.81
N ASN A 213 -9.72 3.85 28.97
CA ASN A 213 -8.53 3.35 29.67
C ASN A 213 -8.22 1.88 29.38
N GLU A 214 -8.99 1.24 28.50
CA GLU A 214 -8.69 -0.12 28.05
C GLU A 214 -7.31 -0.14 27.35
N PRO A 215 -6.29 -0.87 27.89
CA PRO A 215 -4.93 -0.81 27.38
C PRO A 215 -4.79 -1.11 25.89
N LYS A 216 -5.60 -2.04 25.35
CA LYS A 216 -5.58 -2.32 23.91
C LYS A 216 -6.14 -1.16 23.10
N LEU A 217 -7.23 -0.54 23.54
CA LEU A 217 -7.82 0.63 22.88
C LEU A 217 -6.81 1.78 22.85
N GLN A 218 -6.22 2.12 23.99
CA GLN A 218 -5.21 3.18 24.06
C GLN A 218 -4.00 2.91 23.16
N SER A 219 -3.51 1.67 23.13
CA SER A 219 -2.40 1.31 22.22
C SER A 219 -2.78 1.49 20.75
N MET A 220 -4.01 1.14 20.35
CA MET A 220 -4.48 1.36 18.98
C MET A 220 -4.69 2.85 18.66
N LEU A 221 -5.23 3.63 19.60
CA LEU A 221 -5.37 5.08 19.44
C LEU A 221 -4.01 5.76 19.29
N GLN A 222 -3.04 5.40 20.15
CA GLN A 222 -1.67 5.90 20.07
C GLN A 222 -1.00 5.50 18.76
N SER A 223 -1.12 4.23 18.33
CA SER A 223 -0.59 3.79 17.03
C SER A 223 -1.21 4.59 15.88
N THR A 224 -2.52 4.83 15.91
CA THR A 224 -3.23 5.61 14.88
C THR A 224 -2.76 7.07 14.88
N TYR A 225 -2.51 7.64 16.05
CA TYR A 225 -1.95 8.98 16.23
C TYR A 225 -0.54 9.07 15.64
N ASP A 226 0.35 8.17 16.06
CA ASP A 226 1.75 8.13 15.61
C ASP A 226 1.83 7.89 14.09
N ASP A 227 1.04 6.95 13.57
CA ASP A 227 0.93 6.67 12.13
C ASP A 227 0.41 7.88 11.34
N GLY A 228 -0.54 8.62 11.91
CA GLY A 228 -1.07 9.85 11.34
C GLY A 228 -0.01 10.95 11.27
N LEU A 229 0.74 11.16 12.35
CA LEU A 229 1.83 12.13 12.41
C LEU A 229 2.98 11.75 11.47
N ASP A 230 3.36 10.47 11.40
CA ASP A 230 4.36 9.97 10.46
C ASP A 230 3.89 10.13 9.00
N GLY A 231 2.60 9.94 8.74
CA GLY A 231 1.99 10.27 7.45
C GLY A 231 2.12 11.75 7.10
N LEU A 232 1.84 12.66 8.05
CA LEU A 232 2.01 14.09 7.86
C LEU A 232 3.46 14.49 7.61
N ARG A 233 4.43 13.88 8.32
CA ARG A 233 5.88 14.05 8.08
C ARG A 233 6.27 13.67 6.66
N GLN A 234 5.62 12.65 6.10
CA GLN A 234 5.83 12.17 4.74
C GLN A 234 4.97 12.92 3.70
N GLY A 235 4.44 14.10 4.03
CA GLY A 235 3.66 14.92 3.10
C GLY A 235 2.25 14.40 2.80
N ARG A 236 1.70 13.46 3.59
CA ARG A 236 0.33 12.93 3.43
C ARG A 236 -0.74 13.86 4.00
N VAL A 237 -0.70 15.12 3.59
CA VAL A 237 -1.55 16.20 4.10
C VAL A 237 -2.95 16.09 3.48
N PRO A 238 -4.03 15.94 4.28
CA PRO A 238 -5.38 15.89 3.75
C PRO A 238 -5.84 17.25 3.23
N VAL A 239 -6.60 17.25 2.13
CA VAL A 239 -7.27 18.43 1.58
C VAL A 239 -8.77 18.23 1.71
N GLU A 240 -9.48 19.20 2.30
CA GLU A 240 -10.93 19.05 2.56
C GLU A 240 -11.75 18.98 1.27
N GLU A 241 -11.38 19.79 0.28
CA GLU A 241 -11.97 19.86 -1.06
C GLU A 241 -11.14 19.07 -2.07
N GLY A 242 -10.61 17.92 -1.61
CA GLY A 242 -9.84 17.00 -2.40
C GLY A 242 -10.55 15.66 -2.52
N TYR A 243 -10.66 15.14 -3.74
CA TYR A 243 -11.39 13.91 -4.05
C TYR A 243 -10.54 12.99 -4.91
N ILE A 244 -10.71 11.68 -4.75
CA ILE A 244 -10.16 10.66 -5.64
C ILE A 244 -11.33 9.92 -6.27
N ALA A 245 -11.33 9.81 -7.60
CA ALA A 245 -12.37 9.14 -8.37
C ALA A 245 -11.82 8.60 -9.69
N PHE A 246 -12.50 7.60 -10.26
CA PHE A 246 -12.13 7.02 -11.56
C PHE A 246 -12.28 8.06 -12.68
N GLY A 247 -11.33 8.08 -13.60
CA GLY A 247 -11.45 8.83 -14.84
C GLY A 247 -12.34 8.09 -15.82
N VAL A 248 -13.28 8.81 -16.43
CA VAL A 248 -14.21 8.26 -17.44
C VAL A 248 -14.30 9.26 -18.59
N PRO A 249 -14.27 8.83 -19.86
CA PRO A 249 -14.51 9.74 -20.98
C PRO A 249 -15.98 10.16 -21.03
N ASP A 250 -16.25 11.40 -21.43
CA ASP A 250 -17.61 11.91 -21.63
C ASP A 250 -18.32 11.18 -22.78
N PRO A 251 -19.32 10.32 -22.49
CA PRO A 251 -20.07 9.61 -23.53
C PRO A 251 -21.07 10.53 -24.25
N THR A 252 -21.37 11.71 -23.69
CA THR A 252 -22.35 12.65 -24.23
C THR A 252 -21.74 13.61 -25.26
N GLY A 253 -20.41 13.78 -25.23
CA GLY A 253 -19.68 14.75 -26.06
C GLY A 253 -20.03 16.21 -25.76
N THR A 254 -20.61 16.51 -24.60
CA THR A 254 -21.08 17.87 -24.25
C THR A 254 -20.01 18.72 -23.57
N LEU A 255 -19.00 18.12 -22.95
CA LEU A 255 -17.87 18.84 -22.35
C LEU A 255 -16.89 19.29 -23.44
N LYS A 256 -16.46 20.56 -23.38
CA LYS A 256 -15.43 21.12 -24.28
C LYS A 256 -14.02 20.77 -23.82
N GLU A 257 -13.04 20.93 -24.71
CA GLU A 257 -11.61 20.81 -24.35
C GLU A 257 -11.28 21.69 -23.12
N GLY A 258 -10.63 21.09 -22.12
CA GLY A 258 -10.32 21.73 -20.85
C GLY A 258 -11.45 21.74 -19.81
N GLU A 259 -12.62 21.16 -20.11
CA GLU A 259 -13.73 20.97 -19.18
C GLU A 259 -13.80 19.53 -18.64
N VAL A 260 -14.23 19.41 -17.39
CA VAL A 260 -14.50 18.14 -16.71
C VAL A 260 -15.81 18.24 -15.94
N CYS A 261 -16.46 17.11 -15.67
CA CYS A 261 -17.55 17.04 -14.70
C CYS A 261 -17.15 16.10 -13.55
N VAL A 262 -16.99 16.66 -12.35
CA VAL A 262 -16.59 15.92 -11.15
C VAL A 262 -17.85 15.44 -10.42
N ILE A 263 -18.00 14.13 -10.25
CA ILE A 263 -19.09 13.47 -9.53
C ILE A 263 -18.59 12.99 -8.16
N VAL A 264 -19.23 13.44 -7.09
CA VAL A 264 -18.91 13.07 -5.71
C VAL A 264 -20.18 12.61 -4.99
N GLY A 265 -20.21 11.36 -4.54
CA GLY A 265 -21.36 10.78 -3.85
C GLY A 265 -22.63 10.78 -4.70
N GLY A 266 -22.47 10.58 -6.00
CA GLY A 266 -23.58 10.51 -6.96
C GLY A 266 -24.11 11.83 -7.46
N PHE A 267 -23.55 12.94 -7.00
CA PHE A 267 -23.96 14.27 -7.41
C PHE A 267 -22.77 15.00 -8.02
N ALA A 268 -23.05 15.86 -9.00
CA ALA A 268 -22.05 16.81 -9.45
C ALA A 268 -21.52 17.59 -8.23
N MET A 269 -20.20 17.76 -8.16
CA MET A 269 -19.54 18.42 -7.06
C MET A 269 -20.15 19.83 -6.89
N PRO A 270 -20.73 20.16 -5.73
CA PRO A 270 -21.52 21.36 -5.58
C PRO A 270 -20.63 22.59 -5.74
N TYR A 271 -21.09 23.55 -6.55
CA TYR A 271 -20.47 24.87 -6.58
C TYR A 271 -20.55 25.48 -5.19
N ARG A 272 -19.44 25.95 -4.62
CA ARG A 272 -19.53 26.90 -3.52
C ARG A 272 -20.17 28.17 -4.09
N MET A 273 -21.34 28.51 -3.57
CA MET A 273 -22.11 29.69 -3.97
C MET A 273 -21.22 30.93 -3.79
N GLY A 274 -20.75 31.48 -4.92
CA GLY A 274 -19.75 32.54 -4.98
C GLY A 274 -18.84 32.42 -6.21
N ASP A 275 -18.36 31.20 -6.50
CA ASP A 275 -17.33 30.97 -7.53
C ASP A 275 -17.90 30.84 -8.95
N ALA A 276 -19.10 30.28 -9.10
CA ALA A 276 -19.69 30.03 -10.43
C ALA A 276 -20.06 31.30 -11.22
N ARG A 277 -20.46 32.39 -10.53
CA ARG A 277 -20.80 33.67 -11.19
C ARG A 277 -19.56 34.52 -11.51
N ALA A 278 -18.46 34.33 -10.78
CA ALA A 278 -17.21 35.06 -11.02
C ALA A 278 -16.37 34.45 -12.17
N CYS A 279 -16.58 33.16 -12.50
CA CYS A 279 -15.73 32.41 -13.43
C CYS A 279 -16.43 31.97 -14.74
N GLY A 280 -17.53 32.63 -15.14
CA GLY A 280 -18.17 32.35 -16.44
C GLY A 280 -18.85 30.99 -16.55
N GLY A 281 -19.35 30.43 -15.45
CA GLY A 281 -20.19 29.22 -15.44
C GLY A 281 -19.49 27.90 -15.07
N GLY A 282 -18.20 27.91 -14.71
CA GLY A 282 -17.50 26.73 -14.22
C GLY A 282 -16.51 27.04 -13.09
N CYS A 283 -16.11 26.02 -12.32
CA CYS A 283 -15.18 26.17 -11.19
C CYS A 283 -13.80 25.61 -11.58
N PRO A 284 -12.69 26.38 -11.48
CA PRO A 284 -11.37 25.85 -11.77
C PRO A 284 -10.93 24.84 -10.71
N VAL A 285 -10.40 23.71 -11.16
CA VAL A 285 -9.91 22.60 -10.33
C VAL A 285 -8.55 22.14 -10.81
N LEU A 286 -7.73 21.60 -9.92
CA LEU A 286 -6.50 20.89 -10.29
C LEU A 286 -6.78 19.39 -10.38
N VAL A 287 -6.26 18.73 -11.41
CA VAL A 287 -6.40 17.29 -11.63
C VAL A 287 -5.02 16.66 -11.77
N TYR A 288 -4.81 15.55 -11.10
CA TYR A 288 -3.52 14.85 -10.99
C TYR A 288 -3.73 13.34 -10.86
N LYS A 289 -2.88 12.53 -11.48
CA LYS A 289 -2.80 11.08 -11.28
C LYS A 289 -1.56 10.73 -10.48
N SER A 290 -1.67 9.82 -9.51
CA SER A 290 -0.51 9.36 -8.74
C SER A 290 0.05 8.05 -9.31
N PRO A 291 1.37 7.89 -9.48
CA PRO A 291 2.44 8.88 -9.30
C PRO A 291 2.78 9.67 -10.58
N GLY A 292 2.25 10.89 -10.71
CA GLY A 292 2.78 11.89 -11.64
C GLY A 292 4.05 12.55 -11.09
N CYS A 293 5.00 12.85 -11.97
CA CYS A 293 6.38 13.26 -11.68
C CYS A 293 6.85 14.46 -12.52
N HIS A 294 6.21 14.74 -13.66
CA HIS A 294 6.48 15.90 -14.50
C HIS A 294 5.69 17.13 -14.02
N PRO A 295 6.26 18.35 -14.06
CA PRO A 295 5.54 19.60 -13.74
C PRO A 295 4.23 19.81 -14.53
N GLY A 296 4.11 19.18 -15.69
CA GLY A 296 2.91 19.21 -16.54
C GLY A 296 1.78 18.26 -16.11
N ASP A 297 2.03 17.30 -15.21
CA ASP A 297 1.03 16.29 -14.83
C ASP A 297 -0.06 16.82 -13.90
N VAL A 298 0.10 18.03 -13.38
CA VAL A 298 -0.98 18.72 -12.67
C VAL A 298 -1.65 19.67 -13.65
N ARG A 299 -2.85 19.31 -14.08
CA ARG A 299 -3.63 20.10 -15.04
C ARG A 299 -4.63 20.97 -14.29
N LYS A 300 -4.81 22.20 -14.77
CA LYS A 300 -5.85 23.12 -14.29
C LYS A 300 -7.01 23.06 -15.27
N LEU A 301 -8.11 22.41 -14.89
CA LEU A 301 -9.30 22.17 -15.70
C LEU A 301 -10.50 22.92 -15.13
N ARG A 302 -11.59 23.00 -15.89
CA ARG A 302 -12.82 23.67 -15.44
C ARG A 302 -13.91 22.64 -15.16
N HIS A 303 -14.36 22.54 -13.91
CA HIS A 303 -15.54 21.77 -13.53
C HIS A 303 -16.81 22.45 -14.06
N VAL A 304 -17.54 21.74 -14.91
CA VAL A 304 -18.80 22.15 -15.55
C VAL A 304 -19.79 21.00 -15.47
N THR A 305 -21.05 21.33 -15.19
CA THR A 305 -22.18 20.40 -15.27
C THR A 305 -23.07 20.77 -16.46
N THR A 306 -23.34 19.81 -17.34
CA THR A 306 -24.25 20.00 -18.49
C THR A 306 -25.60 19.34 -18.21
N PRO A 307 -26.71 19.84 -18.81
CA PRO A 307 -28.03 19.23 -18.63
C PRO A 307 -28.07 17.74 -19.04
N THR A 308 -27.32 17.37 -20.08
CA THR A 308 -27.24 15.99 -20.58
C THR A 308 -26.52 15.07 -19.60
N ILE A 309 -25.42 15.55 -18.98
CA ILE A 309 -24.73 14.78 -17.94
C ILE A 309 -25.63 14.67 -16.70
N ASP A 310 -26.31 15.74 -16.28
CA ASP A 310 -27.26 15.70 -15.16
C ASP A 310 -28.39 14.70 -15.40
N GLU A 311 -28.91 14.62 -16.62
CA GLU A 311 -29.93 13.64 -17.00
C GLU A 311 -29.40 12.20 -16.95
N MET A 312 -28.19 11.97 -17.46
CA MET A 312 -27.50 10.67 -17.37
C MET A 312 -27.34 10.19 -15.92
N LEU A 313 -27.04 11.11 -14.99
CA LEU A 313 -26.82 10.78 -13.58
C LEU A 313 -28.11 10.38 -12.83
N LYS A 314 -29.30 10.81 -13.27
CA LYS A 314 -30.57 10.51 -12.59
C LYS A 314 -30.89 9.01 -12.52
N GLY A 315 -30.35 8.21 -13.44
CA GLY A 315 -30.52 6.75 -13.48
C GLY A 315 -29.50 5.95 -12.68
N ILE A 316 -28.53 6.61 -12.03
CA ILE A 316 -27.39 5.96 -11.37
C ILE A 316 -27.62 5.92 -9.86
N ASP A 317 -27.26 4.80 -9.21
CA ASP A 317 -27.25 4.73 -7.74
C ASP A 317 -26.26 5.75 -7.18
N SER A 318 -26.80 6.85 -6.66
CA SER A 318 -26.02 7.98 -6.16
C SER A 318 -25.07 7.57 -5.03
N VAL A 319 -25.40 6.50 -4.30
CA VAL A 319 -24.54 6.03 -3.21
C VAL A 319 -23.20 5.52 -3.75
N ARG A 320 -23.10 5.10 -5.03
CA ARG A 320 -21.89 4.46 -5.58
C ARG A 320 -21.17 5.24 -6.67
N ALA A 321 -21.71 6.36 -7.15
CA ALA A 321 -21.12 7.08 -8.27
C ALA A 321 -20.08 8.12 -7.82
N ASN A 322 -18.80 7.83 -8.02
CA ASN A 322 -17.71 8.79 -7.93
C ASN A 322 -16.88 8.68 -9.21
N ALA A 323 -16.81 9.75 -10.00
CA ALA A 323 -16.09 9.77 -11.27
C ALA A 323 -15.62 11.18 -11.61
N VAL A 324 -14.56 11.28 -12.41
CA VAL A 324 -14.18 12.49 -13.13
C VAL A 324 -14.48 12.23 -14.60
N ILE A 325 -15.50 12.90 -15.13
CA ILE A 325 -15.87 12.79 -16.54
C ILE A 325 -15.03 13.79 -17.33
N PHE A 326 -14.17 13.28 -18.21
CA PHE A 326 -13.26 14.09 -19.03
C PHE A 326 -13.85 14.34 -20.42
N SER A 327 -13.64 15.54 -20.96
CA SER A 327 -14.00 15.82 -22.35
C SER A 327 -13.35 14.84 -23.33
N THR A 328 -14.13 14.40 -24.31
CA THR A 328 -13.67 13.64 -25.48
C THR A 328 -13.29 14.54 -26.66
N GLN A 329 -13.30 15.86 -26.47
CA GLN A 329 -12.90 16.86 -27.45
C GLN A 329 -11.44 17.32 -27.21
N GLY A 330 -10.82 17.88 -28.25
CA GLY A 330 -9.46 18.42 -28.19
C GLY A 330 -8.46 17.59 -29.00
N LYS A 331 -7.19 18.02 -28.99
CA LYS A 331 -6.13 17.35 -29.78
C LYS A 331 -5.51 16.15 -29.07
N ARG A 332 -5.49 16.18 -27.74
CA ARG A 332 -4.91 15.16 -26.87
C ARG A 332 -5.87 14.95 -25.70
N ALA A 333 -6.06 13.69 -25.29
CA ALA A 333 -6.93 13.39 -24.17
C ALA A 333 -6.35 13.98 -22.87
N ALA A 334 -7.19 14.60 -22.04
CA ALA A 334 -6.74 15.20 -20.79
C ALA A 334 -6.13 14.18 -19.81
N ALA A 335 -6.60 12.92 -19.83
CA ALA A 335 -5.98 11.83 -19.07
C ALA A 335 -4.54 11.57 -19.52
N ASP A 336 -4.28 11.51 -20.82
CA ASP A 336 -2.95 11.28 -21.40
C ASP A 336 -1.99 12.45 -21.10
N GLU A 337 -2.49 13.69 -21.06
CA GLU A 337 -1.72 14.85 -20.58
C GLU A 337 -1.28 14.74 -19.11
N ILE A 338 -1.90 13.87 -18.32
CA ILE A 338 -1.65 13.66 -16.90
C ILE A 338 -0.87 12.35 -16.74
N ALA A 339 0.47 12.43 -16.73
CA ALA A 339 1.35 11.29 -16.52
C ALA A 339 1.11 10.09 -17.48
N GLY A 340 0.66 10.34 -18.71
CA GLY A 340 0.38 9.28 -19.70
C GLY A 340 -0.77 8.35 -19.31
N SER A 341 -1.73 8.86 -18.53
CA SER A 341 -2.86 8.07 -18.00
C SER A 341 -3.93 7.81 -19.06
N ASP A 342 -4.81 6.84 -18.82
CA ASP A 342 -5.94 6.54 -19.68
C ASP A 342 -7.26 6.37 -18.89
N TYR A 343 -8.22 5.61 -19.41
CA TYR A 343 -9.54 5.39 -18.81
C TYR A 343 -9.83 3.90 -18.53
N ASP A 344 -8.80 3.05 -18.42
CA ASP A 344 -8.95 1.60 -18.21
C ASP A 344 -9.20 1.21 -16.73
N GLY A 345 -9.15 2.19 -15.84
CA GLY A 345 -9.19 2.00 -14.39
C GLY A 345 -8.42 3.06 -13.60
N ASP A 346 -7.79 4.02 -14.27
CA ASP A 346 -7.04 5.10 -13.62
C ASP A 346 -7.91 5.97 -12.69
N GLU A 347 -7.41 6.19 -11.47
CA GLU A 347 -8.00 7.10 -10.47
C GLU A 347 -7.28 8.45 -10.50
N PHE A 348 -8.07 9.53 -10.59
CA PHE A 348 -7.59 10.90 -10.59
C PHE A 348 -7.91 11.59 -9.27
N MET A 349 -6.93 12.33 -8.77
CA MET A 349 -7.07 13.26 -7.67
C MET A 349 -7.52 14.62 -8.19
N VAL A 350 -8.65 15.09 -7.71
CA VAL A 350 -9.20 16.42 -7.98
C VAL A 350 -9.03 17.29 -6.74
N LEU A 351 -8.36 18.43 -6.88
CA LEU A 351 -8.26 19.46 -5.84
C LEU A 351 -9.09 20.67 -6.26
N ALA A 352 -10.20 20.91 -5.56
CA ALA A 352 -11.07 22.06 -5.76
C ALA A 352 -10.78 23.22 -4.79
N ASP A 353 -9.80 23.07 -3.90
CA ASP A 353 -9.35 24.10 -2.97
C ASP A 353 -8.84 25.34 -3.72
N GLN A 354 -9.62 26.43 -3.65
CA GLN A 354 -9.33 27.65 -4.41
C GLN A 354 -8.04 28.35 -3.98
N THR A 355 -7.53 28.10 -2.77
CA THR A 355 -6.21 28.61 -2.36
C THR A 355 -5.12 27.91 -3.16
N LEU A 356 -5.17 26.58 -3.29
CA LEU A 356 -4.21 25.84 -4.11
C LEU A 356 -4.36 26.19 -5.60
N VAL A 357 -5.60 26.27 -6.10
CA VAL A 357 -5.88 26.58 -7.51
C VAL A 357 -5.37 27.97 -7.92
N SER A 358 -5.49 28.97 -7.03
CA SER A 358 -5.06 30.35 -7.31
C SER A 358 -3.53 30.53 -7.28
N LEU A 359 -2.84 29.72 -6.50
CA LEU A 359 -1.37 29.74 -6.39
C LEU A 359 -0.66 28.91 -7.47
N PHE A 360 -1.40 28.19 -8.32
CA PHE A 360 -0.84 27.25 -9.29
C PHE A 360 -0.93 27.78 -10.73
N CYS A 361 0.20 27.76 -11.43
CA CYS A 361 0.31 27.98 -12.87
C CYS A 361 0.72 26.66 -13.58
N PRO A 362 -0.10 26.13 -14.52
CA PRO A 362 0.19 24.86 -15.18
C PRO A 362 1.42 24.94 -16.09
N SER A 363 2.16 23.83 -16.17
CA SER A 363 3.22 23.62 -17.18
C SER A 363 2.69 22.87 -18.39
N ASP A 364 3.47 22.85 -19.46
CA ASP A 364 3.15 22.05 -20.64
C ASP A 364 3.19 20.55 -20.28
N PRO A 365 2.26 19.74 -20.79
CA PRO A 365 2.21 18.32 -20.49
C PRO A 365 3.48 17.62 -21.00
N TRP A 366 3.86 16.55 -20.32
CA TRP A 366 5.00 15.74 -20.76
C TRP A 366 4.73 15.18 -22.16
N SER A 367 5.73 15.17 -23.01
CA SER A 367 5.69 14.58 -24.34
C SER A 367 6.92 13.70 -24.50
N GLU A 368 6.74 12.53 -25.10
CA GLU A 368 7.84 11.58 -25.28
C GLU A 368 9.00 12.23 -26.07
N PRO A 369 10.24 12.17 -25.56
CA PRO A 369 11.39 12.70 -26.27
C PRO A 369 11.61 11.99 -27.62
N VAL A 370 11.84 12.79 -28.67
CA VAL A 370 12.11 12.28 -30.03
C VAL A 370 13.32 11.32 -30.00
N GLY A 371 13.13 10.10 -30.53
CA GLY A 371 14.18 9.08 -30.62
C GLY A 371 14.25 8.07 -29.47
N HIS A 372 13.35 8.16 -28.48
CA HIS A 372 13.20 7.18 -27.40
C HIS A 372 12.09 6.15 -27.64
N GLY A 373 11.44 6.22 -28.82
CA GLY A 373 10.34 5.34 -29.19
C GLY A 373 10.70 3.88 -28.98
N GLY A 374 9.88 3.22 -28.16
CA GLY A 374 10.05 1.81 -27.80
C GLY A 374 10.34 0.95 -29.02
N GLY A 375 11.30 0.04 -28.86
CA GLY A 375 11.60 -0.98 -29.87
C GLY A 375 10.28 -1.58 -30.35
N LYS A 376 10.06 -1.59 -31.68
CA LYS A 376 8.83 -2.11 -32.28
C LYS A 376 8.50 -3.45 -31.62
N ALA A 377 7.33 -3.54 -30.97
CA ALA A 377 6.82 -4.81 -30.51
C ALA A 377 6.89 -5.77 -31.69
N GLN A 378 7.70 -6.84 -31.56
CA GLN A 378 7.73 -7.87 -32.58
C GLN A 378 6.33 -8.47 -32.59
N SER A 379 5.59 -8.24 -33.67
CA SER A 379 4.28 -8.86 -33.85
C SER A 379 4.51 -10.36 -33.93
N VAL A 380 4.26 -11.07 -32.82
CA VAL A 380 4.27 -12.53 -32.83
C VAL A 380 3.02 -12.94 -33.60
N SER A 381 3.18 -13.35 -34.86
CA SER A 381 2.07 -13.98 -35.57
C SER A 381 1.75 -15.27 -34.84
N ALA A 382 0.54 -15.38 -34.28
CA ALA A 382 0.05 -16.54 -33.52
C ALA A 382 -0.03 -17.86 -34.34
N ALA A 383 0.59 -17.92 -35.51
CA ALA A 383 0.62 -19.08 -36.36
C ALA A 383 1.70 -20.07 -35.90
N HIS A 384 1.25 -21.09 -35.16
CA HIS A 384 1.93 -22.38 -34.95
C HIS A 384 3.26 -22.32 -34.17
N GLU A 385 3.25 -21.68 -33.01
CA GLU A 385 4.30 -21.96 -32.03
C GLU A 385 4.05 -23.32 -31.37
N SER A 386 4.99 -24.24 -31.51
CA SER A 386 5.00 -25.49 -30.75
C SER A 386 5.09 -25.21 -29.24
N ASP A 387 4.56 -26.09 -28.39
CA ASP A 387 4.65 -25.99 -26.92
C ASP A 387 6.07 -25.68 -26.41
N GLY A 388 7.10 -26.24 -27.05
CA GLY A 388 8.50 -25.98 -26.70
C GLY A 388 8.99 -24.56 -27.00
N MET A 389 8.44 -23.89 -28.03
CA MET A 389 8.75 -22.49 -28.34
C MET A 389 8.06 -21.55 -27.35
N LEU A 390 6.79 -21.80 -27.03
CA LEU A 390 6.05 -21.07 -25.99
C LEU A 390 6.73 -21.18 -24.64
N GLN A 391 7.21 -22.38 -24.27
CA GLN A 391 7.93 -22.57 -23.01
C GLN A 391 9.25 -21.79 -22.98
N ARG A 392 10.02 -21.77 -24.07
CA ARG A 392 11.25 -20.97 -24.17
C ARG A 392 10.95 -19.48 -24.11
N GLN A 393 9.92 -19.01 -24.80
CA GLN A 393 9.52 -17.61 -24.77
C GLN A 393 9.04 -17.19 -23.38
N LEU A 394 8.31 -18.06 -22.67
CA LEU A 394 7.93 -17.83 -21.29
C LEU A 394 9.16 -17.70 -20.38
N VAL A 395 10.12 -18.62 -20.49
CA VAL A 395 11.38 -18.55 -19.71
C VAL A 395 12.13 -17.26 -20.02
N GLN A 396 12.25 -16.90 -21.31
CA GLN A 396 12.91 -15.67 -21.74
C GLN A 396 12.21 -14.43 -21.17
N ASN A 397 10.89 -14.34 -21.29
CA ASN A 397 10.10 -13.23 -20.74
C ASN A 397 10.25 -13.13 -19.22
N VAL A 398 10.26 -14.26 -18.50
CA VAL A 398 10.48 -14.29 -17.05
C VAL A 398 11.86 -13.76 -16.68
N LEU A 399 12.90 -14.14 -17.42
CA LEU A 399 14.26 -13.64 -17.20
C LEU A 399 14.35 -12.14 -17.49
N GLU A 400 13.78 -11.67 -18.59
CA GLU A 400 13.78 -10.24 -18.96
C GLU A 400 13.05 -9.37 -17.92
N VAL A 401 11.85 -9.79 -17.50
CA VAL A 401 11.07 -9.09 -16.47
C VAL A 401 11.80 -9.05 -15.13
N ARG A 402 12.45 -10.15 -14.74
CA ARG A 402 13.16 -10.26 -13.46
C ARG A 402 14.41 -9.38 -13.40
N HIS A 403 15.12 -9.21 -14.51
CA HIS A 403 16.44 -8.57 -14.52
C HIS A 403 16.44 -7.10 -14.98
N ASN A 404 15.50 -6.63 -15.82
CA ASN A 404 15.64 -5.32 -16.47
C ASN A 404 14.64 -4.22 -16.06
N SER A 405 13.35 -4.52 -15.86
CA SER A 405 12.32 -3.45 -15.78
C SER A 405 12.10 -2.88 -14.37
N THR A 406 11.96 -3.74 -13.35
CA THR A 406 11.48 -3.31 -12.01
C THR A 406 12.47 -2.45 -11.23
N PHE A 407 13.78 -2.66 -11.43
CA PHE A 407 14.83 -1.90 -10.74
C PHE A 407 14.86 -0.44 -11.22
N LEU A 408 14.66 -0.20 -12.51
CA LEU A 408 14.79 1.13 -13.11
C LEU A 408 13.65 2.06 -12.69
N VAL A 409 12.40 1.58 -12.73
CA VAL A 409 11.21 2.33 -12.30
C VAL A 409 11.34 2.76 -10.83
N GLY A 410 11.67 1.82 -9.94
CA GLY A 410 11.79 2.12 -8.51
C GLY A 410 12.98 3.05 -8.19
N SER A 411 14.11 2.88 -8.86
CA SER A 411 15.31 3.68 -8.60
C SER A 411 15.19 5.10 -9.15
N SER A 412 14.65 5.26 -10.36
CA SER A 412 14.36 6.57 -10.96
C SER A 412 13.33 7.34 -10.15
N ALA A 413 12.23 6.71 -9.70
CA ALA A 413 11.25 7.36 -8.84
C ALA A 413 11.88 7.94 -7.55
N ASN A 414 12.72 7.17 -6.85
CA ASN A 414 13.41 7.67 -5.66
C ASN A 414 14.39 8.82 -5.99
N ALA A 415 15.11 8.72 -7.12
CA ALA A 415 16.03 9.76 -7.56
C ALA A 415 15.31 11.06 -7.94
N ILE A 416 14.16 10.98 -8.62
CA ILE A 416 13.29 12.12 -8.94
C ILE A 416 12.90 12.85 -7.65
N THR A 417 12.37 12.11 -6.66
CA THR A 417 11.96 12.69 -5.39
C THR A 417 13.14 13.39 -4.68
N ALA A 418 14.29 12.72 -4.57
CA ALA A 418 15.46 13.27 -3.89
C ALA A 418 16.02 14.51 -4.62
N TYR A 419 16.13 14.47 -5.94
CA TYR A 419 16.68 15.58 -6.73
C TYR A 419 15.70 16.75 -6.84
N SER A 420 14.39 16.50 -6.84
CA SER A 420 13.38 17.55 -6.82
C SER A 420 13.45 18.37 -5.54
N ASP A 421 13.63 17.72 -4.38
CA ASP A 421 13.84 18.44 -3.12
C ASP A 421 15.19 19.16 -3.08
N ALA A 422 16.27 18.54 -3.57
CA ALA A 422 17.61 19.11 -3.50
C ALA A 422 17.87 20.26 -4.49
N ARG A 423 17.33 20.16 -5.72
CA ARG A 423 17.63 21.07 -6.84
C ARG A 423 16.41 21.83 -7.37
N GLY A 424 15.21 21.41 -6.98
CA GLY A 424 13.96 21.93 -7.50
C GLY A 424 13.33 21.01 -8.56
N PRO A 425 11.99 20.91 -8.60
CA PRO A 425 11.23 19.99 -9.45
C PRO A 425 11.36 20.29 -10.96
N ARG A 426 11.68 21.53 -11.33
CA ARG A 426 11.87 21.96 -12.73
C ARG A 426 13.32 21.84 -13.22
N HIS A 427 14.24 21.36 -12.38
CA HIS A 427 15.66 21.27 -12.73
C HIS A 427 15.89 20.25 -13.88
N ALA A 428 16.77 20.57 -14.82
CA ALA A 428 16.99 19.74 -16.02
C ALA A 428 17.35 18.27 -15.70
N SER A 429 18.11 18.02 -14.62
CA SER A 429 18.42 16.65 -14.20
C SER A 429 17.20 15.88 -13.71
N VAL A 430 16.21 16.57 -13.13
CA VAL A 430 14.95 15.96 -12.68
C VAL A 430 14.12 15.59 -13.91
N LEU A 431 13.98 16.50 -14.86
CA LEU A 431 13.24 16.24 -16.11
C LEU A 431 13.82 15.05 -16.89
N LYS A 432 15.15 14.95 -16.99
CA LYS A 432 15.80 13.77 -17.58
C LYS A 432 15.49 12.46 -16.84
N LEU A 433 15.37 12.49 -15.51
CA LEU A 433 14.99 11.32 -14.73
C LEU A 433 13.50 10.98 -14.93
N VAL A 434 12.65 11.99 -15.12
CA VAL A 434 11.22 11.80 -15.46
C VAL A 434 11.08 11.11 -16.82
N ASP A 435 11.85 11.53 -17.84
CA ASP A 435 11.86 10.86 -19.15
C ASP A 435 12.22 9.38 -19.03
N VAL A 436 13.23 9.07 -18.20
CA VAL A 436 13.63 7.68 -17.91
C VAL A 436 12.55 6.92 -17.16
N TYR A 437 11.89 7.57 -16.19
CA TYR A 437 10.83 6.95 -15.40
C TYR A 437 9.64 6.57 -16.27
N TYR A 438 9.12 7.51 -17.08
CA TYR A 438 7.99 7.22 -17.97
C TYR A 438 8.32 6.24 -19.07
N GLY A 439 9.49 6.36 -19.68
CA GLY A 439 9.99 5.37 -20.62
C GLY A 439 10.10 3.95 -20.07
N ALA A 440 10.39 3.82 -18.78
CA ALA A 440 10.52 2.53 -18.11
C ALA A 440 9.17 1.93 -17.70
N LEU A 441 8.11 2.74 -17.50
CA LEU A 441 6.78 2.26 -17.14
C LEU A 441 6.19 1.36 -18.23
N ASP A 442 6.32 1.78 -19.49
CA ASP A 442 5.79 1.05 -20.64
C ASP A 442 6.77 -0.02 -21.20
N GLY A 443 7.89 -0.26 -20.50
CA GLY A 443 8.93 -1.20 -20.93
C GLY A 443 9.67 -0.78 -22.21
N ALA A 444 9.45 0.45 -22.70
CA ALA A 444 9.98 0.96 -23.96
C ALA A 444 11.47 1.31 -23.92
N LEU A 445 12.00 1.67 -22.74
CA LEU A 445 13.38 2.15 -22.61
C LEU A 445 14.27 1.22 -21.77
N GLY A 446 15.35 0.74 -22.41
CA GLY A 446 16.57 0.39 -21.69
C GLY A 446 17.24 1.66 -21.16
N CYS A 447 17.82 1.61 -19.96
CA CYS A 447 18.56 2.76 -19.43
C CYS A 447 19.84 2.99 -20.23
N GLY A 448 19.91 4.10 -20.99
CA GLY A 448 21.17 4.61 -21.52
C GLY A 448 22.20 4.90 -20.41
N GLY A 449 23.49 5.02 -20.76
CA GLY A 449 24.59 5.19 -19.81
C GLY A 449 24.43 6.40 -18.87
N ASP A 450 23.95 7.53 -19.40
CA ASP A 450 23.72 8.77 -18.63
C ASP A 450 22.62 8.62 -17.57
N SER A 451 21.57 7.85 -17.87
CA SER A 451 20.46 7.61 -16.95
C SER A 451 20.87 6.74 -15.75
N ARG A 452 21.68 5.70 -15.99
CA ARG A 452 22.28 4.89 -14.91
C ARG A 452 23.17 5.75 -14.03
N ARG A 453 23.96 6.65 -14.63
CA ARG A 453 24.86 7.55 -13.88
C ARG A 453 24.09 8.49 -12.96
N LEU A 454 23.03 9.16 -13.45
CA LEU A 454 22.19 10.04 -12.62
C LEU A 454 21.56 9.30 -11.43
N ILE A 455 21.07 8.07 -11.64
CA ILE A 455 20.51 7.24 -10.57
C ILE A 455 21.59 6.82 -9.56
N GLN A 456 22.79 6.46 -10.03
CA GLN A 456 23.91 6.05 -9.18
C GLN A 456 24.50 7.23 -8.36
N GLU A 457 24.43 8.45 -8.90
CA GLU A 457 24.85 9.69 -8.23
C GLU A 457 23.80 10.17 -7.20
N ALA A 458 22.56 9.67 -7.25
CA ALA A 458 21.51 9.96 -6.27
C ALA A 458 21.72 9.21 -4.94
N ARG A 459 22.86 9.44 -4.28
CA ARG A 459 23.18 8.87 -2.95
C ARG A 459 22.88 9.80 -1.78
N LYS A 460 22.54 11.08 -2.07
CA LYS A 460 22.19 12.09 -1.07
C LYS A 460 20.69 12.29 -1.06
N TRP A 461 20.02 11.88 0.01
CA TRP A 461 18.55 11.96 0.10
C TRP A 461 18.13 12.90 1.22
N PRO A 462 17.05 13.66 1.05
CA PRO A 462 16.47 14.47 2.10
C PRO A 462 16.15 13.65 3.34
N ARG A 463 16.38 14.18 4.54
CA ARG A 463 16.05 13.51 5.82
C ARG A 463 14.60 13.09 5.92
N TRP A 464 13.68 13.82 5.30
CA TRP A 464 12.25 13.47 5.32
C TRP A 464 11.93 12.19 4.54
N MET A 465 12.83 11.76 3.64
CA MET A 465 12.75 10.46 2.95
C MET A 465 13.30 9.30 3.79
N ASP A 466 13.72 9.53 5.04
CA ASP A 466 14.29 8.49 5.90
C ASP A 466 13.30 7.37 6.17
N LYS A 467 13.56 6.25 5.51
CA LYS A 467 13.01 4.95 5.83
C LYS A 467 14.11 4.29 6.67
N LYS A 468 13.86 4.13 7.97
CA LYS A 468 14.72 3.61 9.06
C LYS A 468 15.60 2.37 8.73
N THR A 469 15.48 1.80 7.53
CA THR A 469 16.08 0.55 7.05
C THR A 469 17.18 0.72 5.98
N LYS A 470 17.40 1.91 5.38
CA LYS A 470 18.39 2.08 4.29
C LYS A 470 19.78 2.53 4.77
N LYS A 471 20.73 1.58 4.86
CA LYS A 471 22.12 1.81 5.34
C LYS A 471 23.09 2.45 4.32
N LYS A 472 22.70 2.66 3.05
CA LYS A 472 23.62 3.07 1.95
C LYS A 472 23.40 4.50 1.41
N VAL A 473 22.70 5.35 2.15
CA VAL A 473 22.31 6.70 1.72
C VAL A 473 22.89 7.74 2.68
N GLU A 474 23.39 8.86 2.15
CA GLU A 474 23.77 10.04 2.91
C GLU A 474 22.52 10.91 3.11
N TRP A 475 22.13 11.14 4.37
CA TRP A 475 20.97 11.97 4.69
C TRP A 475 21.35 13.45 4.76
N VAL A 476 20.67 14.28 3.97
CA VAL A 476 20.93 15.73 3.89
C VAL A 476 19.68 16.53 4.24
N ASP A 477 19.87 17.77 4.69
CA ASP A 477 18.76 18.69 4.90
C ASP A 477 18.19 19.16 3.56
N SER A 478 16.90 19.46 3.53
CA SER A 478 16.23 19.99 2.35
C SER A 478 16.75 21.36 1.95
N ARG A 479 16.61 21.72 0.67
CA ARG A 479 16.95 23.08 0.21
C ARG A 479 16.14 24.14 0.95
N PRO A 480 16.68 25.36 1.13
CA PRO A 480 15.89 26.48 1.64
C PRO A 480 14.61 26.67 0.83
N ASN A 481 13.50 26.93 1.51
CA ASN A 481 12.17 27.08 0.90
C ASN A 481 11.66 25.85 0.12
N SER A 482 12.13 24.63 0.43
CA SER A 482 11.44 23.40 0.01
C SER A 482 10.11 23.28 0.74
N ALA A 483 9.01 23.01 0.02
CA ALA A 483 7.71 22.76 0.64
C ALA A 483 7.74 21.50 1.51
N MET A 484 8.37 20.43 1.03
CA MET A 484 8.56 19.19 1.81
C MET A 484 9.46 19.41 3.02
N GLY A 485 10.53 20.19 2.87
CA GLY A 485 11.43 20.55 3.97
C GLY A 485 10.70 21.30 5.09
N ALA A 486 9.85 22.26 4.73
CA ALA A 486 9.05 23.01 5.70
C ALA A 486 8.04 22.13 6.46
N LEU A 487 7.32 21.25 5.75
CA LEU A 487 6.38 20.30 6.35
C LEU A 487 7.07 19.30 7.30
N PHE A 488 8.27 18.85 6.93
CA PHE A 488 9.05 17.96 7.77
C PHE A 488 9.51 18.66 9.07
N ALA A 489 9.99 19.91 8.96
CA ALA A 489 10.42 20.70 10.10
C ALA A 489 9.29 20.99 11.10
N LEU A 490 8.06 21.24 10.61
CA LEU A 490 6.89 21.47 11.47
C LEU A 490 6.52 20.25 12.31
N SER A 491 6.83 19.05 11.82
CA SER A 491 6.43 17.79 12.42
C SER A 491 7.44 17.23 13.43
N ALA A 492 8.40 18.04 13.91
CA ALA A 492 9.41 17.60 14.88
C ALA A 492 8.74 16.94 16.11
N PRO A 493 9.25 15.79 16.58
CA PRO A 493 8.59 15.00 17.61
C PRO A 493 8.53 15.77 18.93
N ASN A 494 7.31 16.05 19.39
CA ASN A 494 7.10 16.15 20.84
C ASN A 494 7.34 14.75 21.40
N ALA A 495 8.35 14.63 22.28
CA ALA A 495 8.55 13.43 23.09
C ALA A 495 7.29 13.22 23.93
N ALA A 496 6.35 12.43 23.43
CA ALA A 496 5.18 12.03 24.18
C ALA A 496 5.67 11.06 25.25
N THR A 497 5.79 11.54 26.48
CA THR A 497 5.93 10.69 27.65
C THR A 497 4.73 9.76 27.66
N GLN A 498 4.93 8.47 27.42
CA GLN A 498 3.85 7.51 27.54
C GLN A 498 3.34 7.57 28.99
N PRO A 499 2.07 7.96 29.23
CA PRO A 499 1.54 7.91 30.57
C PRO A 499 1.58 6.45 31.06
N GLN A 500 1.93 6.25 32.34
CA GLN A 500 1.89 4.93 32.94
C GLN A 500 0.45 4.38 32.88
N GLN A 501 0.21 3.41 31.99
CA GLN A 501 -1.11 2.81 31.81
C GLN A 501 -1.47 1.96 33.02
N ARG A 502 -2.56 2.34 33.71
CA ARG A 502 -3.18 1.48 34.73
C ARG A 502 -4.02 0.41 34.04
N ILE A 503 -3.81 -0.85 34.39
CA ILE A 503 -4.56 -1.98 33.82
C ILE A 503 -5.83 -2.19 34.64
N TYR A 504 -6.97 -2.00 33.99
CA TYR A 504 -8.29 -2.29 34.52
C TYR A 504 -8.87 -3.56 33.90
N MET A 505 -9.61 -4.35 34.69
CA MET A 505 -10.38 -5.49 34.21
C MET A 505 -11.85 -5.12 34.13
N ASP A 506 -12.43 -5.27 32.95
CA ASP A 506 -13.85 -5.03 32.70
C ASP A 506 -14.69 -6.15 33.31
N SER A 507 -15.53 -5.80 34.30
CA SER A 507 -16.39 -6.76 34.98
C SER A 507 -17.43 -7.39 34.05
N GLN A 508 -17.83 -6.71 32.97
CA GLN A 508 -18.79 -7.23 32.00
C GLN A 508 -18.22 -8.33 31.11
N LEU A 509 -16.89 -8.50 31.09
CA LEU A 509 -16.19 -9.57 30.37
C LEU A 509 -15.90 -10.79 31.25
N ILE A 510 -16.32 -10.77 32.51
CA ILE A 510 -16.13 -11.86 33.48
C ILE A 510 -17.43 -12.64 33.59
N LEU A 511 -17.48 -13.84 32.98
CA LEU A 511 -18.64 -14.72 33.02
C LEU A 511 -18.46 -15.82 34.06
N ALA A 512 -19.53 -16.13 34.78
CA ALA A 512 -19.59 -17.29 35.66
C ALA A 512 -19.44 -18.60 34.86
N GLY A 513 -18.69 -19.56 35.40
CA GLY A 513 -18.40 -20.84 34.75
C GLY A 513 -17.22 -20.79 33.77
N SER A 514 -16.50 -19.67 33.70
CA SER A 514 -15.24 -19.54 32.95
C SER A 514 -14.06 -20.21 33.67
N GLU A 515 -14.20 -20.49 34.97
CA GLU A 515 -13.16 -21.01 35.85
C GLU A 515 -12.57 -22.34 35.36
N LYS A 516 -13.41 -23.20 34.75
CA LYS A 516 -13.00 -24.50 34.19
C LYS A 516 -11.94 -24.38 33.09
N TYR A 517 -11.88 -23.23 32.41
CA TYR A 517 -10.95 -22.99 31.31
C TYR A 517 -9.67 -22.23 31.73
N ILE A 518 -9.59 -21.73 32.96
CA ILE A 518 -8.47 -20.87 33.38
C ILE A 518 -7.13 -21.62 33.33
N SER A 519 -7.07 -22.85 33.84
CA SER A 519 -5.81 -23.62 33.95
C SER A 519 -5.20 -23.93 32.58
N GLN A 520 -6.02 -24.32 31.60
CA GLN A 520 -5.56 -24.60 30.24
C GLN A 520 -5.01 -23.33 29.55
N TRP A 521 -5.71 -22.19 29.68
CA TRP A 521 -5.31 -20.95 29.02
C TRP A 521 -4.11 -20.29 29.69
N LYS A 522 -3.89 -20.53 31.00
CA LYS A 522 -2.63 -20.19 31.67
C LYS A 522 -1.44 -20.89 31.01
N LYS A 523 -1.55 -22.20 30.75
CA LYS A 523 -0.50 -22.97 30.08
C LYS A 523 -0.27 -22.47 28.66
N MET A 524 -1.33 -22.36 27.86
CA MET A 524 -1.24 -21.91 26.47
C MET A 524 -0.62 -20.50 26.34
N ARG A 525 -1.01 -19.56 27.21
CA ARG A 525 -0.41 -18.22 27.23
C ARG A 525 1.08 -18.24 27.61
N ALA A 526 1.47 -19.12 28.53
CA ALA A 526 2.88 -19.27 28.90
C ALA A 526 3.71 -19.83 27.74
N ASP A 527 3.19 -20.82 27.03
CA ASP A 527 3.84 -21.41 25.85
C ASP A 527 3.93 -20.40 24.70
N TYR A 528 2.87 -19.65 24.45
CA TYR A 528 2.88 -18.49 23.54
C TYR A 528 3.96 -17.47 23.93
N GLY A 529 4.06 -17.11 25.22
CA GLY A 529 5.05 -16.16 25.71
C GLY A 529 6.49 -16.62 25.44
N LYS A 530 6.79 -17.91 25.62
CA LYS A 530 8.10 -18.50 25.29
C LYS A 530 8.38 -18.45 23.78
N ALA A 531 7.38 -18.78 22.95
CA ALA A 531 7.52 -18.75 21.50
C ALA A 531 7.77 -17.32 20.98
N VAL A 532 7.04 -16.33 21.50
CA VAL A 532 7.27 -14.91 21.20
C VAL A 532 8.67 -14.49 21.65
N ALA A 533 9.14 -14.92 22.82
CA ALA A 533 10.51 -14.64 23.27
C ALA A 533 11.56 -15.15 22.28
N SER A 534 11.35 -16.35 21.72
CA SER A 534 12.23 -16.89 20.67
C SER A 534 12.21 -16.00 19.44
N ILE A 535 11.01 -15.70 18.90
CA ILE A 535 10.85 -14.88 17.69
C ILE A 535 11.54 -13.51 17.84
N LEU A 536 11.38 -12.85 18.99
CA LEU A 536 11.99 -11.55 19.23
C LEU A 536 13.53 -11.62 19.26
N ARG A 537 14.10 -12.74 19.72
CA ARG A 537 15.56 -12.99 19.68
C ARG A 537 16.04 -13.33 18.27
N ASP A 538 15.36 -14.26 17.61
CA ASP A 538 15.75 -14.82 16.32
C ASP A 538 15.62 -13.79 15.18
N PHE A 539 14.66 -12.85 15.29
CA PHE A 539 14.38 -11.82 14.28
C PHE A 539 14.58 -10.41 14.84
N LYS A 540 15.65 -10.18 15.60
CA LYS A 540 15.90 -8.89 16.29
C LYS A 540 15.88 -7.68 15.34
N ASP A 541 16.44 -7.83 14.15
CA ASP A 541 16.63 -6.76 13.16
C ASP A 541 15.56 -6.76 12.04
N ASP A 542 14.60 -7.68 12.07
CA ASP A 542 13.54 -7.81 11.06
C ASP A 542 12.15 -7.68 11.71
N GLU A 543 11.66 -6.44 11.79
CA GLU A 543 10.38 -6.13 12.43
C GLU A 543 9.18 -6.77 11.72
N ASP A 544 9.21 -6.86 10.39
CA ASP A 544 8.12 -7.38 9.59
C ASP A 544 7.98 -8.90 9.77
N GLN A 545 9.10 -9.64 9.77
CA GLN A 545 9.10 -11.07 10.08
C GLN A 545 8.62 -11.34 11.51
N ARG A 546 9.01 -10.50 12.50
CA ARG A 546 8.49 -10.62 13.87
C ARG A 546 6.98 -10.51 13.91
N LYS A 547 6.40 -9.45 13.30
CA LYS A 547 4.95 -9.22 13.27
C LYS A 547 4.22 -10.38 12.63
N LYS A 548 4.68 -10.85 11.47
CA LYS A 548 4.08 -11.97 10.72
C LYS A 548 4.05 -13.25 11.54
N ARG A 549 5.18 -13.62 12.17
CA ARG A 549 5.27 -14.87 12.96
C ARG A 549 4.45 -14.80 14.25
N ILE A 550 4.40 -13.64 14.90
CA ILE A 550 3.55 -13.44 16.09
C ILE A 550 2.07 -13.57 15.71
N SER A 551 1.65 -13.03 14.55
CA SER A 551 0.29 -13.21 14.03
C SER A 551 -0.05 -14.69 13.85
N LEU A 552 0.82 -15.46 13.18
CA LEU A 552 0.60 -16.90 12.97
C LEU A 552 0.44 -17.70 14.28
N LEU A 553 1.19 -17.33 15.33
CA LEU A 553 1.01 -17.94 16.66
C LEU A 553 -0.36 -17.62 17.27
N GLN A 554 -0.84 -16.39 17.09
CA GLN A 554 -2.17 -15.99 17.55
C GLN A 554 -3.27 -16.71 16.76
N ASP A 555 -3.11 -16.84 15.44
CA ASP A 555 -4.01 -17.56 14.55
C ASP A 555 -4.11 -19.04 14.96
N SER A 556 -2.99 -19.70 15.24
CA SER A 556 -2.99 -21.09 15.73
C SER A 556 -3.70 -21.25 17.09
N CYS A 557 -3.53 -20.29 18.01
CA CYS A 557 -4.26 -20.29 19.27
C CYS A 557 -5.77 -20.06 19.06
N ARG A 558 -6.13 -19.19 18.10
CA ARG A 558 -7.53 -18.92 17.72
C ARG A 558 -8.18 -20.14 17.09
N GLU A 559 -7.51 -20.83 16.18
CA GLU A 559 -7.99 -22.10 15.61
C GLU A 559 -8.23 -23.14 16.70
N THR A 560 -7.34 -23.24 17.69
CA THR A 560 -7.52 -24.15 18.82
C THR A 560 -8.75 -23.79 19.66
N LEU A 561 -9.02 -22.50 19.86
CA LEU A 561 -10.24 -22.03 20.52
C LEU A 561 -11.47 -22.38 19.69
N LEU A 562 -11.51 -22.02 18.41
CA LEU A 562 -12.69 -22.18 17.57
C LEU A 562 -13.02 -23.65 17.30
N ARG A 563 -12.02 -24.48 16.97
CA ARG A 563 -12.20 -25.90 16.63
C ARG A 563 -12.93 -26.67 17.74
N ARG A 564 -12.65 -26.38 19.01
CA ARG A 564 -13.33 -27.01 20.16
C ARG A 564 -14.83 -26.73 20.22
N HIS A 565 -15.28 -25.62 19.64
CA HIS A 565 -16.68 -25.21 19.61
C HIS A 565 -17.34 -25.46 18.25
N GLU A 566 -16.57 -25.52 17.16
CA GLU A 566 -17.03 -25.98 15.83
C GLU A 566 -17.37 -27.48 15.84
N GLU A 567 -16.59 -28.30 16.55
CA GLU A 567 -16.89 -29.72 16.77
C GLU A 567 -18.22 -29.90 17.55
N MET A 568 -18.67 -28.90 18.31
CA MET A 568 -20.00 -28.88 18.94
C MET A 568 -21.10 -28.28 18.05
N ALA A 569 -20.81 -27.21 17.31
CA ALA A 569 -21.78 -26.55 16.42
C ALA A 569 -22.12 -27.38 15.16
N ALA A 570 -21.17 -28.14 14.60
CA ALA A 570 -21.41 -29.02 13.45
C ALA A 570 -22.36 -30.18 13.77
N SER A 571 -22.49 -30.57 15.05
CA SER A 571 -23.49 -31.57 15.49
C SER A 571 -24.92 -31.04 15.52
N VAL A 572 -25.11 -29.71 15.52
CA VAL A 572 -26.42 -29.03 15.69
C VAL A 572 -26.82 -28.22 14.45
N GLY A 573 -25.87 -27.62 13.74
CA GLY A 573 -26.09 -26.71 12.60
C GLY A 573 -26.58 -27.39 11.31
N ALA A 574 -26.45 -28.71 11.19
CA ALA A 574 -26.97 -29.45 10.05
C ALA A 574 -28.53 -29.46 9.97
N LEU A 575 -29.23 -29.01 11.02
CA LEU A 575 -30.69 -29.11 11.13
C LEU A 575 -31.46 -27.82 10.84
N PHE A 576 -30.87 -26.63 11.02
CA PHE A 576 -31.62 -25.37 10.93
C PHE A 576 -30.70 -24.22 10.48
N GLY A 577 -30.74 -23.87 9.19
CA GLY A 577 -29.91 -22.82 8.55
C GLY A 577 -30.10 -21.40 9.11
N ALA A 578 -29.74 -21.19 10.38
CA ALA A 578 -29.82 -19.93 11.09
C ALA A 578 -28.43 -19.28 11.23
N VAL A 579 -28.42 -17.95 11.38
CA VAL A 579 -27.24 -17.17 11.73
C VAL A 579 -26.68 -17.69 13.06
N VAL A 580 -25.49 -18.29 13.02
CA VAL A 580 -24.88 -18.94 14.20
C VAL A 580 -24.30 -17.87 15.12
N HIS A 581 -25.04 -17.52 16.19
CA HIS A 581 -24.47 -16.74 17.28
C HIS A 581 -23.43 -17.56 18.05
N PRO A 582 -22.37 -16.94 18.59
CA PRO A 582 -21.39 -17.63 19.44
C PRO A 582 -22.07 -18.33 20.62
N SER A 583 -21.74 -19.60 20.88
CA SER A 583 -22.30 -20.35 22.00
C SER A 583 -21.93 -19.72 23.35
N ASP A 584 -22.81 -19.83 24.35
CA ASP A 584 -22.49 -19.35 25.71
C ASP A 584 -21.25 -20.05 26.29
N GLU A 585 -20.97 -21.28 25.84
CA GLU A 585 -19.78 -22.03 26.27
C GLU A 585 -18.49 -21.47 25.65
N LEU A 586 -18.52 -21.08 24.37
CA LEU A 586 -17.42 -20.35 23.72
C LEU A 586 -17.18 -19.00 24.41
N LEU A 587 -18.24 -18.28 24.74
CA LEU A 587 -18.12 -16.98 25.44
C LEU A 587 -17.52 -17.13 26.85
N ARG A 588 -17.84 -18.21 27.58
CA ARG A 588 -17.19 -18.51 28.88
C ARG A 588 -15.71 -18.82 28.70
N GLU A 589 -15.31 -19.52 27.64
CA GLU A 589 -13.91 -19.79 27.35
C GLU A 589 -13.15 -18.49 26.98
N VAL A 590 -13.73 -17.65 26.12
CA VAL A 590 -13.22 -16.31 25.78
C VAL A 590 -13.04 -15.44 27.04
N SER A 591 -14.02 -15.46 27.96
CA SER A 591 -13.91 -14.80 29.26
C SER A 591 -12.72 -15.31 30.08
N ALA A 592 -12.43 -16.62 30.04
CA ALA A 592 -11.26 -17.18 30.69
C ALA A 592 -9.94 -16.69 30.06
N VAL A 593 -9.86 -16.61 28.73
CA VAL A 593 -8.68 -16.07 28.02
C VAL A 593 -8.42 -14.62 28.43
N TYR A 594 -9.48 -13.81 28.51
CA TYR A 594 -9.43 -12.43 29.01
C TYR A 594 -8.91 -12.37 30.45
N GLN A 595 -9.51 -13.12 31.36
CA GLN A 595 -9.12 -13.14 32.76
C GLN A 595 -7.66 -13.57 32.97
N VAL A 596 -7.21 -14.63 32.29
CA VAL A 596 -5.83 -15.10 32.37
C VAL A 596 -4.86 -14.02 31.91
N THR A 597 -5.19 -13.33 30.82
CA THR A 597 -4.32 -12.32 30.23
C THR A 597 -4.24 -11.07 31.09
N TYR A 598 -5.38 -10.53 31.55
CA TYR A 598 -5.40 -9.28 32.31
C TYR A 598 -4.92 -9.45 33.75
N ARG A 599 -5.17 -10.60 34.40
CA ARG A 599 -4.58 -10.89 35.72
C ARG A 599 -3.05 -10.93 35.64
N ALA A 600 -2.51 -11.57 34.61
CA ALA A 600 -1.06 -11.60 34.39
C ALA A 600 -0.50 -10.20 34.11
N ALA A 601 -1.16 -9.42 33.25
CA ALA A 601 -0.73 -8.08 32.91
C ALA A 601 -0.77 -7.14 34.14
N LYS A 602 -1.83 -7.20 34.95
CA LYS A 602 -1.96 -6.45 36.21
C LYS A 602 -0.86 -6.82 37.21
N ALA A 603 -0.53 -8.11 37.35
CA ALA A 603 0.57 -8.53 38.22
C ALA A 603 1.92 -7.98 37.75
N THR A 604 2.16 -7.93 36.43
CA THR A 604 3.35 -7.29 35.84
C THR A 604 3.39 -5.79 36.12
N GLU A 605 2.26 -5.08 36.02
CA GLU A 605 2.15 -3.65 36.35
C GLU A 605 2.51 -3.38 37.82
N THR A 606 1.95 -4.16 38.75
CA THR A 606 2.24 -4.02 40.20
C THR A 606 3.73 -4.17 40.48
N LYS A 607 4.38 -5.20 39.94
CA LYS A 607 5.84 -5.42 40.08
C LYS A 607 6.66 -4.26 39.53
N ARG A 608 6.23 -3.62 38.43
CA ARG A 608 6.90 -2.44 37.87
C ARG A 608 6.79 -1.23 38.79
N ARG A 609 5.63 -1.01 39.41
CA ARG A 609 5.41 0.12 40.33
C ARG A 609 6.18 -0.02 41.64
N GLU A 610 6.40 -1.26 42.09
CA GLU A 610 7.19 -1.59 43.28
C GLU A 610 8.72 -1.56 43.04
N GLY A 611 9.18 -1.27 41.81
CA GLY A 611 10.61 -1.15 41.49
C GLY A 611 11.37 -2.48 41.41
N VAL A 612 10.66 -3.62 41.42
CA VAL A 612 11.24 -4.98 41.44
C VAL A 612 11.55 -5.51 40.02
N PHE A 613 11.63 -4.64 39.01
CA PHE A 613 11.62 -5.03 37.59
C PHE A 613 13.00 -4.89 36.92
N GLY A 614 13.61 -6.02 36.54
CA GLY A 614 14.84 -6.06 35.73
C GLY A 614 14.56 -5.87 34.22
N SER A 615 15.48 -5.23 33.48
CA SER A 615 15.28 -4.82 32.08
C SER A 615 15.15 -5.97 31.07
N ALA A 616 15.48 -7.21 31.44
CA ALA A 616 15.49 -8.36 30.53
C ALA A 616 14.10 -8.98 30.26
N GLU A 617 13.08 -8.72 31.10
CA GLU A 617 11.73 -9.31 30.96
C GLU A 617 10.73 -8.42 30.20
N ALA A 618 11.16 -7.24 29.72
CA ALA A 618 10.29 -6.28 29.04
C ALA A 618 9.83 -6.73 27.63
N GLY A 619 10.49 -7.74 27.04
CA GLY A 619 10.30 -8.10 25.63
C GLY A 619 9.19 -9.09 25.32
N ALA A 620 8.94 -10.12 26.13
CA ALA A 620 8.20 -11.29 25.66
C ALA A 620 6.95 -11.62 26.50
N GLY A 621 5.77 -11.27 25.99
CA GLY A 621 4.49 -11.83 26.45
C GLY A 621 3.76 -11.11 27.60
N GLY A 622 4.21 -9.93 28.04
CA GLY A 622 3.60 -9.20 29.18
C GLY A 622 2.39 -8.32 28.85
N GLY A 623 2.11 -8.04 27.57
CA GLY A 623 1.01 -7.16 27.16
C GLY A 623 -0.36 -7.86 27.10
N VAL A 624 -1.42 -7.05 26.97
CA VAL A 624 -2.78 -7.56 26.70
C VAL A 624 -2.96 -8.09 25.27
N GLY A 625 -1.95 -7.92 24.39
CA GLY A 625 -2.05 -8.24 22.96
C GLY A 625 -2.46 -9.68 22.64
N PHE A 626 -2.10 -10.66 23.48
CA PHE A 626 -2.43 -12.07 23.27
C PHE A 626 -3.95 -12.31 23.15
N VAL A 627 -4.75 -11.88 24.12
CA VAL A 627 -6.19 -12.14 24.10
C VAL A 627 -6.87 -11.46 22.90
N TRP A 628 -6.43 -10.24 22.56
CA TRP A 628 -6.98 -9.47 21.45
C TRP A 628 -6.63 -10.03 20.07
N GLY A 629 -5.47 -10.69 19.95
CA GLY A 629 -5.09 -11.43 18.74
C GLY A 629 -5.77 -12.80 18.62
N VAL A 630 -6.20 -13.40 19.73
CA VAL A 630 -6.85 -14.73 19.72
C VAL A 630 -8.37 -14.64 19.58
N CYS A 631 -9.01 -13.68 20.26
CA CYS A 631 -10.48 -13.63 20.36
C CYS A 631 -11.04 -12.19 20.52
N GLY A 632 -10.36 -11.19 19.97
CA GLY A 632 -10.75 -9.79 20.12
C GLY A 632 -12.13 -9.45 19.56
N ASP A 633 -12.53 -10.08 18.46
CA ASP A 633 -13.86 -10.03 17.85
C ASP A 633 -14.95 -10.54 18.81
N LEU A 634 -14.70 -11.68 19.45
CA LEU A 634 -15.62 -12.30 20.42
C LEU A 634 -15.73 -11.48 21.72
N LEU A 635 -14.66 -10.79 22.14
CA LEU A 635 -14.72 -9.85 23.26
C LEU A 635 -15.60 -8.64 22.96
N VAL A 636 -15.48 -8.09 21.74
CA VAL A 636 -16.35 -6.99 21.28
C VAL A 636 -17.81 -7.43 21.24
N PHE A 637 -18.08 -8.62 20.73
CA PHE A 637 -19.42 -9.21 20.75
C PHE A 637 -19.96 -9.36 22.19
N LEU A 638 -19.16 -9.94 23.10
CA LEU A 638 -19.55 -10.15 24.49
C LEU A 638 -19.89 -8.83 25.19
N LYS A 639 -19.05 -7.81 25.02
CA LYS A 639 -19.28 -6.46 25.56
C LYS A 639 -20.55 -5.84 24.99
N SER A 640 -20.76 -5.95 23.68
CA SER A 640 -21.95 -5.41 23.02
C SER A 640 -23.23 -6.07 23.54
N ARG A 641 -23.24 -7.39 23.73
CA ARG A 641 -24.37 -8.13 24.32
C ARG A 641 -24.68 -7.67 25.75
N ALA A 642 -23.65 -7.46 26.58
CA ALA A 642 -23.81 -6.97 27.95
C ALA A 642 -24.40 -5.54 27.98
N SER A 643 -23.89 -4.64 27.14
CA SER A 643 -24.38 -3.26 27.02
C SER A 643 -25.85 -3.19 26.58
N HIS A 644 -26.28 -4.02 25.61
CA HIS A 644 -27.68 -4.09 25.17
C HIS A 644 -28.59 -4.65 26.27
N SER A 645 -28.16 -5.68 27.00
CA SER A 645 -28.93 -6.24 28.12
C SER A 645 -29.12 -5.21 29.25
N ALA A 646 -28.12 -4.37 29.52
CA ALA A 646 -28.23 -3.27 30.47
C ALA A 646 -29.22 -2.18 29.99
N ALA A 647 -29.14 -1.76 28.72
CA ALA A 647 -30.05 -0.76 28.14
C ALA A 647 -31.52 -1.21 28.13
N ILE A 648 -31.77 -2.50 27.89
CA ILE A 648 -33.12 -3.09 27.98
C ILE A 648 -33.64 -3.07 29.43
N LYS A 649 -32.77 -3.38 30.41
CA LYS A 649 -33.14 -3.36 31.84
C LYS A 649 -33.40 -1.95 32.37
N GLU A 650 -32.71 -0.94 31.83
CA GLU A 650 -32.88 0.47 32.19
C GLU A 650 -34.05 1.15 31.46
N GLY A 651 -34.78 0.44 30.60
CA GLY A 651 -35.96 0.96 29.90
C GLY A 651 -35.65 2.05 28.85
N THR A 652 -34.39 2.26 28.50
CA THR A 652 -33.92 3.33 27.59
C THR A 652 -33.96 2.93 26.12
N GLN A 653 -34.13 1.65 25.80
CA GLN A 653 -34.40 1.16 24.44
C GLN A 653 -35.57 0.17 24.42
N ARG A 654 -36.55 0.38 23.52
CA ARG A 654 -37.52 -0.66 23.16
C ARG A 654 -36.79 -1.74 22.36
N SER A 655 -37.11 -3.01 22.60
CA SER A 655 -36.43 -4.14 21.96
C SER A 655 -36.47 -4.02 20.44
N VAL A 656 -35.35 -3.63 19.83
CA VAL A 656 -35.12 -3.79 18.40
C VAL A 656 -33.87 -4.64 18.31
N CYS A 657 -34.05 -5.91 17.92
CA CYS A 657 -32.94 -6.76 17.51
C CYS A 657 -32.18 -6.06 16.36
N PRO A 658 -30.86 -5.88 16.44
CA PRO A 658 -30.08 -5.50 15.27
C PRO A 658 -29.92 -6.75 14.40
N VAL A 659 -30.61 -6.78 13.26
CA VAL A 659 -30.43 -7.72 12.14
C VAL A 659 -29.12 -7.42 11.44
#